data_AF-A0A2D4PPV0-F1
#
_entry.id   AF-A0A2D4PPV0-F1
#
_cell.length_a   1.000
_cell.length_b   1.000
_cell.length_c   1.000
_cell.angle_alpha   90.00
_cell.angle_beta   90.00
_cell.angle_gamma   90.00
#
_symmetry.space_group_name_H-M   'P 1'
#
loop_
_entity.id
_entity.type
_entity.pdbx_description
1 polymer ?
#
loop_
_entity_poly.entity_id
_entity_poly.type
_entity_poly.pdbx_seq_one_letter_code
_entity_poly.pdbx_strand_id
1 'polypeptide(L)'
;LVRVLCTMDLYMFQQCFKLHVLSKNLLLEYDKQAEQLDFQKTQARNFERKIDDLTKQLENSVQQQEQWHSANEDLLTRVETLQTNVKLLETQLLEIQKAKAKVDKELEAEKLLKEQKIKDYANSVREVEEFQTLLQKEKKHLQKVLEELELAKKDAHKSTLMDMEIADYERFVKELNQNITDKSSRIEDLEQEIKIQNQKKEILQEEIKSLQNSVQEYEEKNGKLKQLLVKTKKELADSKQAENELLRFQASLKGELEANQQQMEDYKIQLSELTSEKHKIQEHLRTSLEQHQRVLSTYQQKVAALQEECNAAKEEHSAVTSEFENYKVRVHNVLKQKNKSSQSETDVTKQEREHMEKVIDQLKIKLQETQHNLQINVVDLQTLQSEHDALLERHNKILQETVAKEAELREKLCTIQSENVVIKSEYAQTVSQLTAQNEALRNSFRDQVRHLQEEHRKTVETLQQQLSKVETQLFQLQSEPSTKNSAPSSLPTKSLRERRNTDLPLLDVHAVTREEGEGMETTDTESVSSASTYVPSLEQLLNTPEMKFEPPQWEAELTKQELVQKLNTTSKSADHLSGLLRESEATNVILMEQIKLLKSEIRRLERNQEREKSVANLEYLKNVLLQFIFLKSGSERQRLLPVIDTMLQLSPEEKGKLVAIAQGDEETMSQAPGWASYLHSWSGLR
;
A
#
# COMPACT_ATOMS: atom_id res chain seq x y z
N LEU A 1 8.51 -68.05 101.40
CA LEU A 1 9.23 -67.62 100.17
C LEU A 1 8.66 -68.25 98.89
N VAL A 2 8.65 -69.59 98.75
CA VAL A 2 8.22 -70.28 97.51
C VAL A 2 6.79 -69.95 97.06
N ARG A 3 5.83 -69.83 98.00
CA ARG A 3 4.43 -69.43 97.68
C ARG A 3 4.28 -68.00 97.14
N VAL A 4 5.15 -67.08 97.55
CA VAL A 4 5.10 -65.65 97.14
C VAL A 4 5.72 -65.47 95.74
N LEU A 5 6.81 -66.19 95.44
CA LEU A 5 7.41 -66.23 94.12
C LEU A 5 6.45 -66.83 93.08
N CYS A 6 5.78 -67.95 93.40
CA CYS A 6 4.81 -68.57 92.51
C CYS A 6 3.59 -67.68 92.20
N THR A 7 3.12 -66.88 93.17
CA THR A 7 2.04 -65.91 92.95
C THR A 7 2.49 -64.69 92.15
N MET A 8 3.74 -64.22 92.30
CA MET A 8 4.26 -63.13 91.47
C MET A 8 4.50 -63.59 90.03
N ASP A 9 5.00 -64.80 89.81
CA ASP A 9 5.19 -65.35 88.47
C ASP A 9 3.85 -65.55 87.75
N LEU A 10 2.82 -66.04 88.45
CA LEU A 10 1.48 -66.19 87.88
C LEU A 10 0.84 -64.83 87.56
N TYR A 11 1.02 -63.84 88.44
CA TYR A 11 0.52 -62.47 88.23
C TYR A 11 1.22 -61.80 87.04
N MET A 12 2.55 -61.91 86.93
CA MET A 12 3.33 -61.40 85.80
C MET A 12 2.97 -62.09 84.50
N PHE A 13 2.78 -63.41 84.51
CA PHE A 13 2.34 -64.16 83.32
C PHE A 13 0.93 -63.73 82.87
N GLN A 14 0.01 -63.51 83.82
CA GLN A 14 -1.34 -63.03 83.52
C GLN A 14 -1.35 -61.57 83.03
N GLN A 15 -0.45 -60.72 83.54
CA GLN A 15 -0.22 -59.36 83.06
C GLN A 15 0.36 -59.34 81.64
N CYS A 16 1.39 -60.15 81.37
CA CYS A 16 1.99 -60.30 80.04
C CYS A 16 1.02 -60.90 79.02
N PHE A 17 0.20 -61.89 79.41
CA PHE A 17 -0.83 -62.45 78.55
C PHE A 17 -1.90 -61.41 78.21
N LYS A 18 -2.36 -60.61 79.20
CA LYS A 18 -3.26 -59.47 78.94
C LYS A 18 -2.63 -58.45 78.01
N LEU A 19 -1.36 -58.09 78.23
CA LEU A 19 -0.65 -57.12 77.40
C LEU A 19 -0.47 -57.62 75.97
N HIS A 20 -0.19 -58.92 75.80
CA HIS A 20 -0.06 -59.56 74.50
C HIS A 20 -1.40 -59.59 73.74
N VAL A 21 -2.50 -59.96 74.42
CA VAL A 21 -3.85 -59.91 73.83
C VAL A 21 -4.26 -58.48 73.48
N LEU A 22 -3.95 -57.51 74.33
CA LEU A 22 -4.24 -56.09 74.07
C LEU A 22 -3.43 -55.57 72.88
N SER A 23 -2.13 -55.89 72.82
CA SER A 23 -1.24 -55.54 71.71
C SER A 23 -1.71 -56.17 70.39
N LYS A 24 -2.16 -57.43 70.42
CA LYS A 24 -2.65 -58.14 69.25
C LYS A 24 -3.99 -57.58 68.75
N ASN A 25 -4.90 -57.20 69.66
CA ASN A 25 -6.14 -56.50 69.30
C ASN A 25 -5.86 -55.10 68.76
N LEU A 26 -4.91 -54.37 69.36
CA LEU A 26 -4.51 -53.04 68.88
C LEU A 26 -3.90 -53.12 67.47
N LEU A 27 -3.10 -54.15 67.20
CA LEU A 27 -2.54 -54.41 65.87
C LEU A 27 -3.64 -54.72 64.85
N LEU A 28 -4.61 -55.57 65.21
CA LEU A 28 -5.78 -55.86 64.36
C LEU A 28 -6.63 -54.62 64.06
N GLU A 29 -6.84 -53.74 65.05
CA GLU A 29 -7.53 -52.46 64.80
C GLU A 29 -6.70 -51.51 63.93
N TYR A 30 -5.38 -51.47 64.12
CA TYR A 30 -4.48 -50.67 63.30
C TYR A 30 -4.49 -51.15 61.83
N ASP A 31 -4.39 -52.46 61.61
CA ASP A 31 -4.47 -53.07 60.28
C ASP A 31 -5.82 -52.77 59.61
N LYS A 32 -6.93 -52.87 60.36
CA LYS A 32 -8.27 -52.52 59.86
C LYS A 32 -8.38 -51.03 59.51
N GLN A 33 -7.81 -50.14 60.32
CA GLN A 33 -7.78 -48.71 60.03
C GLN A 33 -6.87 -48.40 58.82
N ALA A 34 -5.76 -49.12 58.65
CA ALA A 34 -4.88 -48.99 57.50
C ALA A 34 -5.58 -49.43 56.20
N GLU A 35 -6.29 -50.56 56.21
CA GLU A 35 -7.11 -51.01 55.07
C GLU A 35 -8.23 -50.01 54.74
N GLN A 36 -8.91 -49.47 55.75
CA GLN A 36 -9.94 -48.44 55.58
C GLN A 36 -9.35 -47.17 54.95
N LEU A 37 -8.16 -46.75 55.40
CA LEU A 37 -7.46 -45.58 54.85
C LEU A 37 -7.04 -45.79 53.39
N ASP A 38 -6.55 -46.98 53.05
CA ASP A 38 -6.15 -47.29 51.68
C ASP A 38 -7.36 -47.42 50.73
N PHE A 39 -8.49 -47.93 51.22
CA PHE A 39 -9.76 -47.87 50.50
C PHE A 39 -10.22 -46.43 50.25
N GLN A 40 -10.13 -45.56 51.26
CA GLN A 40 -10.47 -44.14 51.11
C GLN A 40 -9.52 -43.42 50.15
N LYS A 41 -8.21 -43.71 50.17
CA LYS A 41 -7.24 -43.16 49.21
C LYS A 41 -7.53 -43.61 47.78
N THR A 42 -7.88 -44.87 47.57
CA THR A 42 -8.24 -45.37 46.23
C THR A 42 -9.55 -44.75 45.74
N GLN A 43 -10.53 -44.56 46.62
CA GLN A 43 -11.76 -43.84 46.31
C GLN A 43 -11.49 -42.37 45.96
N ALA A 44 -10.64 -41.67 46.72
CA ALA A 44 -10.23 -40.29 46.45
C ALA A 44 -9.54 -40.17 45.07
N ARG A 45 -8.59 -41.05 44.77
CA ARG A 45 -7.92 -41.08 43.44
C ARG A 45 -8.89 -41.33 42.30
N ASN A 46 -9.92 -42.15 42.50
CA ASN A 46 -10.95 -42.39 41.48
C ASN A 46 -11.84 -41.16 41.27
N PHE A 47 -12.15 -40.40 42.33
CA PHE A 47 -12.85 -39.12 42.19
C PHE A 47 -11.98 -38.05 41.54
N GLU A 48 -10.69 -37.96 41.88
CA GLU A 48 -9.73 -37.07 41.22
C GLU A 48 -9.68 -37.33 39.72
N ARG A 49 -9.51 -38.59 39.29
CA ARG A 49 -9.54 -38.95 37.85
C ARG A 49 -10.85 -38.54 37.18
N LYS A 50 -11.99 -38.73 37.86
CA LYS A 50 -13.30 -38.37 37.31
C LYS A 50 -13.47 -36.86 37.21
N ILE A 51 -12.92 -36.10 38.15
CA ILE A 51 -12.87 -34.63 38.09
C ILE A 51 -11.98 -34.19 36.92
N ASP A 52 -10.81 -34.80 36.74
CA ASP A 52 -9.91 -34.49 35.62
C ASP A 52 -10.58 -34.77 34.27
N ASP A 53 -11.25 -35.92 34.13
CA ASP A 53 -11.98 -36.27 32.91
C ASP A 53 -13.14 -35.31 32.62
N LEU A 54 -13.90 -34.92 33.64
CA LEU A 54 -14.96 -33.92 33.51
C LEU A 54 -14.41 -32.53 33.20
N THR A 55 -13.25 -32.18 33.74
CA THR A 55 -12.58 -30.90 33.49
C THR A 55 -12.12 -30.84 32.03
N LYS A 56 -11.50 -31.91 31.52
CA LYS A 56 -11.13 -32.02 30.10
C LYS A 56 -12.36 -31.97 29.18
N GLN A 57 -13.46 -32.62 29.54
CA GLN A 57 -14.70 -32.54 28.76
C GLN A 57 -15.28 -31.12 28.74
N LEU A 58 -15.22 -30.40 29.87
CA LEU A 58 -15.65 -29.02 29.97
C LEU A 58 -14.75 -28.10 29.14
N GLU A 59 -13.43 -28.23 29.25
CA GLU A 59 -12.46 -27.47 28.43
C GLU A 59 -12.69 -27.69 26.94
N ASN A 60 -12.87 -28.94 26.50
CA ASN A 60 -13.19 -29.25 25.10
C ASN A 60 -14.51 -28.61 24.64
N SER A 61 -15.52 -28.58 25.51
CA SER A 61 -16.82 -27.97 25.20
C SER A 61 -16.72 -26.44 25.10
N VAL A 62 -15.91 -25.82 25.97
CA VAL A 62 -15.62 -24.38 25.94
C VAL A 62 -14.86 -24.01 24.66
N GLN A 63 -13.82 -24.76 24.30
CA GLN A 63 -13.10 -24.55 23.05
C GLN A 63 -14.01 -24.69 21.82
N GLN A 64 -14.91 -25.68 21.80
CA GLN A 64 -15.90 -25.79 20.74
C GLN A 64 -16.85 -24.59 20.70
N GLN A 65 -17.31 -24.09 21.86
CA GLN A 65 -18.17 -22.92 21.93
C GLN A 65 -17.47 -21.66 21.40
N GLU A 66 -16.18 -21.47 21.73
CA GLU A 66 -15.37 -20.37 21.21
C GLU A 66 -15.17 -20.47 19.70
N GLN A 67 -14.92 -21.67 19.17
CA GLN A 67 -14.83 -21.92 17.72
C GLN A 67 -16.14 -21.57 17.01
N TRP A 68 -17.28 -21.99 17.54
CA TRP A 68 -18.60 -21.64 16.98
C TRP A 68 -18.89 -20.14 17.09
N HIS A 69 -18.45 -19.49 18.16
CA HIS A 69 -18.61 -18.05 18.33
C HIS A 69 -17.79 -17.27 17.29
N SER A 70 -16.52 -17.63 17.11
CA SER A 70 -15.65 -17.04 16.09
C SER A 70 -16.20 -17.27 14.68
N ALA A 71 -16.65 -18.49 14.35
CA ALA A 71 -17.26 -18.77 13.06
C ALA A 71 -18.55 -17.96 12.82
N ASN A 72 -19.35 -17.72 13.87
CA ASN A 72 -20.54 -16.87 13.78
C ASN A 72 -20.19 -15.39 13.56
N GLU A 73 -19.15 -14.87 14.20
CA GLU A 73 -18.66 -13.51 13.97
C GLU A 73 -18.14 -13.34 12.54
N ASP A 74 -17.38 -14.31 12.02
CA ASP A 74 -16.91 -14.32 10.63
C ASP A 74 -18.08 -14.35 9.64
N LEU A 75 -19.10 -15.17 9.91
CA LEU A 75 -20.32 -15.20 9.10
C LEU A 75 -21.08 -13.88 9.15
N LEU A 76 -21.16 -13.24 10.32
CA LEU A 76 -21.84 -11.95 10.50
C LEU A 76 -21.14 -10.85 9.70
N THR A 77 -19.82 -10.72 9.81
CA THR A 77 -19.03 -9.74 9.05
C THR A 77 -19.15 -9.97 7.55
N ARG A 78 -19.19 -11.23 7.10
CA ARG A 78 -19.42 -11.57 5.68
C ARG A 78 -20.81 -11.19 5.21
N VAL A 79 -21.85 -11.41 6.02
CA VAL A 79 -23.22 -10.99 5.71
C VAL A 79 -23.31 -9.47 5.63
N GLU A 80 -22.71 -8.73 6.56
CA GLU A 80 -22.67 -7.27 6.54
C GLU A 80 -21.97 -6.75 5.27
N THR A 81 -20.85 -7.36 4.89
CA THR A 81 -20.12 -7.01 3.67
C THR A 81 -20.94 -7.30 2.41
N LEU A 82 -21.67 -8.41 2.38
CA LEU A 82 -22.58 -8.71 1.27
C LEU A 82 -23.74 -7.70 1.22
N GLN A 83 -24.28 -7.30 2.36
CA GLN A 83 -25.34 -6.28 2.42
C GLN A 83 -24.87 -4.91 1.93
N THR A 84 -23.65 -4.48 2.27
CA THR A 84 -23.10 -3.21 1.77
C THR A 84 -22.86 -3.28 0.25
N ASN A 85 -22.35 -4.41 -0.25
CA ASN A 85 -22.17 -4.63 -1.69
C ASN A 85 -23.51 -4.64 -2.44
N VAL A 86 -24.55 -5.27 -1.90
CA VAL A 86 -25.90 -5.25 -2.50
C VAL A 86 -26.43 -3.83 -2.57
N LYS A 87 -26.33 -3.04 -1.48
CA LYS A 87 -26.74 -1.63 -1.48
C LYS A 87 -25.98 -0.80 -2.53
N LEU A 88 -24.68 -1.05 -2.71
CA LEU A 88 -23.88 -0.38 -3.73
C LEU A 88 -24.31 -0.78 -5.15
N LEU A 89 -24.63 -2.05 -5.38
CA LEU A 89 -25.14 -2.51 -6.69
C LEU A 89 -26.53 -1.94 -6.98
N GLU A 90 -27.39 -1.81 -5.96
CA GLU A 90 -28.70 -1.16 -6.07
C GLU A 90 -28.57 0.32 -6.46
N THR A 91 -27.65 1.06 -5.85
CA THR A 91 -27.42 2.48 -6.23
C THR A 91 -26.87 2.61 -7.65
N GLN A 92 -25.92 1.76 -8.03
CA GLN A 92 -25.38 1.74 -9.40
C GLN A 92 -26.46 1.38 -10.43
N LEU A 93 -27.33 0.41 -10.14
CA LEU A 93 -28.46 0.07 -11.01
C LEU A 93 -29.42 1.24 -11.18
N LEU A 94 -29.72 1.98 -10.10
CA LEU A 94 -30.58 3.16 -10.16
C LEU A 94 -29.96 4.28 -11.00
N GLU A 95 -28.64 4.49 -10.89
CA GLU A 95 -27.91 5.47 -11.72
C GLU A 95 -27.90 5.08 -13.19
N ILE A 96 -27.65 3.82 -13.51
CA ILE A 96 -27.71 3.30 -14.88
C ILE A 96 -29.13 3.44 -15.46
N GLN A 97 -30.17 3.15 -14.67
CA GLN A 97 -31.56 3.34 -15.10
C GLN A 97 -31.88 4.82 -15.39
N LYS A 98 -31.40 5.76 -14.56
CA LYS A 98 -31.56 7.20 -14.81
C LYS A 98 -30.82 7.65 -16.08
N ALA A 99 -29.59 7.18 -16.27
CA ALA A 99 -28.80 7.48 -17.47
C ALA A 99 -29.48 6.94 -18.73
N LYS A 100 -29.98 5.69 -18.69
CA LYS A 100 -30.75 5.09 -19.78
C LYS A 100 -31.99 5.91 -20.11
N ALA A 101 -32.78 6.29 -19.10
CA ALA A 101 -33.98 7.10 -19.32
C ALA A 101 -33.68 8.47 -19.94
N LYS A 102 -32.50 9.04 -19.69
CA LYS A 102 -32.06 10.28 -20.34
C LYS A 102 -31.74 10.06 -21.82
N VAL A 103 -30.97 9.00 -22.13
CA VAL A 103 -30.63 8.65 -23.52
C VAL A 103 -31.88 8.30 -24.33
N ASP A 104 -32.83 7.56 -23.75
CA ASP A 104 -34.09 7.22 -24.43
C ASP A 104 -34.90 8.49 -24.76
N LYS A 105 -34.92 9.49 -23.88
CA LYS A 105 -35.57 10.80 -24.15
C LYS A 105 -34.86 11.59 -25.25
N GLU A 106 -33.52 11.59 -25.26
CA GLU A 106 -32.73 12.24 -26.31
C GLU A 106 -32.96 11.58 -27.67
N LEU A 107 -33.03 10.25 -27.71
CA LEU A 107 -33.31 9.48 -28.93
C LEU A 107 -34.72 9.78 -29.48
N GLU A 108 -35.74 9.84 -28.62
CA GLU A 108 -37.10 10.21 -29.05
C GLU A 108 -37.17 11.67 -29.56
N ALA A 109 -36.45 12.60 -28.94
CA ALA A 109 -36.34 13.97 -29.43
C ALA A 109 -35.67 14.03 -30.81
N GLU A 110 -34.62 13.25 -31.05
CA GLU A 110 -33.93 13.18 -32.34
C GLU A 110 -34.81 12.56 -33.43
N LYS A 111 -35.57 11.50 -33.11
CA LYS A 111 -36.56 10.92 -34.04
C LYS A 111 -37.61 11.93 -34.48
N LEU A 112 -38.17 12.70 -33.54
CA LEU A 112 -39.15 13.74 -33.85
C LEU A 112 -38.56 14.83 -34.74
N LEU A 113 -37.32 15.26 -34.48
CA LEU A 113 -36.63 16.25 -35.29
C LEU A 113 -36.35 15.75 -36.72
N LYS A 114 -36.00 14.46 -36.85
CA LYS A 114 -35.82 13.81 -38.16
C LYS A 114 -37.15 13.71 -38.92
N GLU A 115 -38.24 13.35 -38.25
CA GLU A 115 -39.57 13.28 -38.88
C GLU A 115 -40.04 14.67 -39.35
N GLN A 116 -39.79 15.72 -38.57
CA GLN A 116 -40.10 17.08 -38.97
C GLN A 116 -39.33 17.50 -40.22
N LYS A 117 -38.01 17.25 -40.26
CA LYS A 117 -37.19 17.54 -41.45
C LYS A 117 -37.68 16.80 -42.69
N ILE A 118 -38.09 15.53 -42.56
CA ILE A 118 -38.64 14.75 -43.68
C ILE A 118 -39.94 15.39 -44.20
N LYS A 119 -40.83 15.85 -43.30
CA LYS A 119 -42.06 16.56 -43.70
C LYS A 119 -41.75 17.86 -44.43
N ASP A 120 -40.80 18.64 -43.94
CA ASP A 120 -40.40 19.91 -44.56
C ASP A 120 -39.80 19.67 -45.96
N TYR A 121 -38.92 18.68 -46.11
CA TYR A 121 -38.39 18.28 -47.42
C TYR A 121 -39.49 17.82 -48.39
N ALA A 122 -40.45 17.02 -47.92
CA ALA A 122 -41.58 16.58 -48.74
C ALA A 122 -42.49 17.74 -49.19
N ASN A 123 -42.59 18.81 -48.39
CA ASN A 123 -43.31 20.02 -48.78
C ASN A 123 -42.57 20.78 -49.88
N SER A 124 -41.26 21.01 -49.72
CA SER A 124 -40.45 21.70 -50.74
C SER A 124 -40.42 20.95 -52.08
N VAL A 125 -40.41 19.61 -52.06
CA VAL A 125 -40.48 18.81 -53.29
C VAL A 125 -41.81 19.03 -54.03
N ARG A 126 -42.93 19.09 -53.30
CA ARG A 126 -44.25 19.37 -53.91
C ARG A 126 -44.32 20.75 -54.54
N GLU A 127 -43.77 21.77 -53.89
CA GLU A 127 -43.73 23.13 -54.44
C GLU A 127 -42.94 23.18 -55.76
N VAL A 128 -41.80 22.46 -55.83
CA VAL A 128 -40.99 22.36 -57.05
C VAL A 128 -41.77 21.67 -58.19
N GLU A 129 -42.48 20.59 -57.88
CA GLU A 129 -43.32 19.88 -58.87
C GLU A 129 -44.45 20.80 -59.40
N GLU A 130 -45.09 21.58 -58.54
CA GLU A 130 -46.12 22.54 -58.94
C GLU A 130 -45.58 23.61 -59.90
N PHE A 131 -44.43 24.22 -59.59
CA PHE A 131 -43.79 25.19 -60.48
C PHE A 131 -43.41 24.58 -61.83
N GLN A 132 -42.98 23.32 -61.85
CA GLN A 132 -42.64 22.63 -63.10
C GLN A 132 -43.87 22.41 -64.00
N THR A 133 -45.05 22.16 -63.42
CA THR A 133 -46.30 22.03 -64.19
C THR A 133 -46.79 23.36 -64.77
N LEU A 134 -46.63 24.46 -64.04
CA LEU A 134 -47.00 25.80 -64.51
C LEU A 134 -46.16 26.21 -65.71
N LEU A 135 -44.84 26.01 -65.63
CA LEU A 135 -43.91 26.29 -66.72
C LEU A 135 -44.26 25.52 -68.00
N GLN A 136 -44.73 24.27 -67.87
CA GLN A 136 -45.08 23.43 -69.02
C GLN A 136 -46.39 23.89 -69.69
N LYS A 137 -47.34 24.46 -68.94
CA LYS A 137 -48.57 25.04 -69.50
C LYS A 137 -48.28 26.30 -70.31
N GLU A 138 -47.41 27.16 -69.79
CA GLU A 138 -47.05 28.42 -70.44
C GLU A 138 -46.31 28.19 -71.77
N LYS A 139 -45.39 27.20 -71.81
CA LYS A 139 -44.74 26.77 -73.06
C LYS A 139 -45.73 26.33 -74.15
N LYS A 140 -46.79 25.59 -73.79
CA LYS A 140 -47.81 25.12 -74.75
C LYS A 140 -48.67 26.26 -75.28
N HIS A 141 -48.91 27.30 -74.47
CA HIS A 141 -49.68 28.46 -74.90
C HIS A 141 -48.91 29.27 -75.96
N LEU A 142 -47.61 29.50 -75.74
CA LEU A 142 -46.75 30.22 -76.67
C LEU A 142 -46.69 29.55 -78.06
N GLN A 143 -46.72 28.22 -78.09
CA GLN A 143 -46.65 27.45 -79.34
C GLN A 143 -47.91 27.60 -80.21
N LYS A 144 -49.10 27.76 -79.60
CA LYS A 144 -50.36 27.98 -80.34
C LYS A 144 -50.43 29.36 -80.98
N VAL A 145 -49.93 30.38 -80.29
CA VAL A 145 -49.90 31.76 -80.80
C VAL A 145 -49.00 31.88 -82.04
N LEU A 146 -47.94 31.06 -82.09
CA LEU A 146 -47.05 30.98 -83.26
C LEU A 146 -47.72 30.39 -84.50
N GLU A 147 -48.59 29.39 -84.35
CA GLU A 147 -49.28 28.73 -85.47
C GLU A 147 -50.40 29.62 -86.08
N GLU A 148 -51.07 30.42 -85.26
CA GLU A 148 -52.12 31.38 -85.71
C GLU A 148 -51.52 32.53 -86.54
N LEU A 149 -50.29 32.94 -86.21
CA LEU A 149 -49.56 33.99 -86.91
C LEU A 149 -49.04 33.54 -88.29
N GLU A 150 -48.95 32.23 -88.52
CA GLU A 150 -48.48 31.64 -89.78
C GLU A 150 -49.59 31.53 -90.85
N LEU A 151 -50.86 31.45 -90.41
CA LEU A 151 -52.03 31.35 -91.31
C LEU A 151 -52.39 32.71 -91.95
N ALA A 152 -52.16 33.81 -91.24
CA ALA A 152 -52.50 35.17 -91.68
C ALA A 152 -51.56 35.72 -92.77
N LYS A 153 -50.39 35.10 -92.98
CA LYS A 153 -49.38 35.54 -93.94
C LYS A 153 -49.61 35.09 -95.39
N LYS A 154 -50.60 34.24 -95.68
CA LYS A 154 -50.77 33.60 -97.01
C LYS A 154 -51.72 34.30 -97.99
N ASP A 155 -52.49 35.32 -97.58
CA ASP A 155 -53.64 35.83 -98.37
C ASP A 155 -53.44 37.16 -99.11
N ALA A 156 -52.23 37.73 -99.15
CA ALA A 156 -52.02 39.01 -99.83
C ALA A 156 -50.78 39.01 -100.74
N HIS A 157 -51.03 39.26 -102.04
CA HIS A 157 -50.30 40.19 -102.94
C HIS A 157 -49.77 39.63 -104.28
N LYS A 158 -50.07 40.33 -105.41
CA LYS A 158 -49.39 40.22 -106.72
C LYS A 158 -49.77 41.36 -107.71
N SER A 159 -49.09 42.52 -107.67
CA SER A 159 -48.44 43.17 -108.85
C SER A 159 -47.90 44.60 -108.58
N THR A 160 -48.25 45.26 -107.46
CA THR A 160 -47.38 46.27 -106.79
C THR A 160 -46.36 45.56 -105.92
N LEU A 161 -45.87 44.46 -106.48
CA LEU A 161 -45.34 43.33 -105.75
C LEU A 161 -43.84 43.39 -105.76
N MET A 162 -43.20 43.82 -106.84
CA MET A 162 -41.76 43.67 -106.95
C MET A 162 -40.98 44.72 -106.13
N ASP A 163 -41.41 45.98 -106.12
CA ASP A 163 -40.75 47.02 -105.32
C ASP A 163 -41.16 46.96 -103.84
N MET A 164 -42.39 46.53 -103.57
CA MET A 164 -42.85 46.26 -102.20
C MET A 164 -42.25 44.95 -101.67
N GLU A 165 -42.05 43.92 -102.50
CA GLU A 165 -41.31 42.69 -102.15
C GLU A 165 -39.85 43.01 -101.89
N ILE A 166 -39.18 43.84 -102.68
CA ILE A 166 -37.78 44.22 -102.39
C ILE A 166 -37.72 45.01 -101.08
N ALA A 167 -38.61 45.98 -100.86
CA ALA A 167 -38.67 46.73 -99.59
C ALA A 167 -39.06 45.83 -98.40
N ASP A 168 -39.95 44.86 -98.59
CA ASP A 168 -40.37 43.88 -97.59
C ASP A 168 -39.28 42.85 -97.35
N TYR A 169 -38.51 42.44 -98.37
CA TYR A 169 -37.33 41.59 -98.24
C TYR A 169 -36.20 42.34 -97.55
N GLU A 170 -35.97 43.62 -97.85
CA GLU A 170 -34.98 44.45 -97.15
C GLU A 170 -35.39 44.68 -95.68
N ARG A 171 -36.67 44.93 -95.42
CA ARG A 171 -37.21 45.04 -94.06
C ARG A 171 -37.14 43.70 -93.33
N PHE A 172 -37.48 42.60 -93.99
CA PHE A 172 -37.39 41.25 -93.44
C PHE A 172 -35.95 40.84 -93.18
N VAL A 173 -35.01 41.19 -94.05
CA VAL A 173 -33.57 40.99 -93.83
C VAL A 173 -33.08 41.83 -92.65
N LYS A 174 -33.54 43.09 -92.50
CA LYS A 174 -33.25 43.90 -91.31
C LYS A 174 -33.85 43.30 -90.04
N GLU A 175 -35.09 42.82 -90.07
CA GLU A 175 -35.74 42.16 -88.94
C GLU A 175 -35.08 40.81 -88.61
N LEU A 176 -34.65 40.04 -89.61
CA LEU A 176 -33.87 38.82 -89.40
C LEU A 176 -32.50 39.13 -88.82
N ASN A 177 -31.81 40.16 -89.33
CA ASN A 177 -30.53 40.58 -88.79
C ASN A 177 -30.67 41.09 -87.35
N GLN A 178 -31.72 41.86 -87.05
CA GLN A 178 -32.03 42.29 -85.69
C GLN A 178 -32.33 41.08 -84.78
N ASN A 179 -33.13 40.11 -85.25
CA ASN A 179 -33.39 38.88 -84.52
C ASN A 179 -32.13 38.04 -84.32
N ILE A 180 -31.21 38.02 -85.30
CA ILE A 180 -29.92 37.36 -85.18
C ILE A 180 -29.07 38.08 -84.13
N THR A 181 -28.99 39.42 -84.15
CA THR A 181 -28.23 40.17 -83.16
C THR A 181 -28.80 40.02 -81.75
N ASP A 182 -30.13 40.03 -81.60
CA ASP A 182 -30.80 39.85 -80.31
C ASP A 182 -30.59 38.43 -79.78
N LYS A 183 -30.66 37.42 -80.65
CA LYS A 183 -30.33 36.03 -80.29
C LYS A 183 -28.85 35.86 -79.95
N SER A 184 -27.94 36.51 -80.70
CA SER A 184 -26.50 36.48 -80.41
C SER A 184 -26.20 37.13 -79.07
N SER A 185 -26.78 38.29 -78.78
CA SER A 185 -26.67 38.94 -77.46
C SER A 185 -27.24 38.04 -76.35
N ARG A 186 -28.36 37.37 -76.59
CA ARG A 186 -28.93 36.43 -75.61
C ARG A 186 -28.05 35.20 -75.39
N ILE A 187 -27.38 34.71 -76.43
CA ILE A 187 -26.41 33.61 -76.32
C ILE A 187 -25.22 34.08 -75.48
N GLU A 188 -24.67 35.27 -75.74
CA GLU A 188 -23.57 35.84 -74.96
C GLU A 188 -23.94 36.00 -73.47
N ASP A 189 -25.15 36.47 -73.15
CA ASP A 189 -25.63 36.57 -71.77
C ASP A 189 -25.71 35.19 -71.10
N LEU A 190 -26.23 34.18 -71.80
CA LEU A 190 -26.33 32.81 -71.30
C LEU A 190 -24.95 32.17 -71.13
N GLU A 191 -24.00 32.45 -72.01
CA GLU A 191 -22.62 32.00 -71.89
C GLU A 191 -21.92 32.63 -70.68
N GLN A 192 -22.15 33.91 -70.42
CA GLN A 192 -21.65 34.58 -69.20
C GLN A 192 -22.27 34.00 -67.94
N GLU A 193 -23.58 33.76 -67.92
CA GLU A 193 -24.26 33.13 -66.78
C GLU A 193 -23.73 31.70 -66.53
N ILE A 194 -23.54 30.90 -67.58
CA ILE A 194 -22.93 29.56 -67.47
C ILE A 194 -21.52 29.66 -66.88
N LYS A 195 -20.73 30.66 -67.28
CA LYS A 195 -19.39 30.88 -66.73
C LYS A 195 -19.42 31.21 -65.25
N ILE A 196 -20.34 32.09 -64.82
CA ILE A 196 -20.53 32.45 -63.40
C ILE A 196 -20.97 31.22 -62.59
N GLN A 197 -21.92 30.43 -63.10
CA GLN A 197 -22.38 29.22 -62.41
C GLN A 197 -21.29 28.15 -62.32
N ASN A 198 -20.43 28.01 -63.34
CA ASN A 198 -19.28 27.11 -63.29
C ASN A 198 -18.25 27.54 -62.24
N GLN A 199 -17.94 28.84 -62.16
CA GLN A 199 -17.06 29.37 -61.11
C GLN A 199 -17.63 29.13 -59.71
N LYS A 200 -18.94 29.38 -59.53
CA LYS A 200 -19.62 29.10 -58.25
C LYS A 200 -19.58 27.62 -57.88
N LYS A 201 -19.74 26.73 -58.86
CA LYS A 201 -19.62 25.28 -58.66
C LYS A 201 -18.21 24.88 -58.24
N GLU A 202 -17.17 25.46 -58.85
CA GLU A 202 -15.77 25.20 -58.47
C GLU A 202 -15.48 25.63 -57.03
N ILE A 203 -15.92 26.84 -56.63
CA ILE A 203 -15.76 27.34 -55.25
C ILE A 203 -16.45 26.40 -54.24
N LEU A 204 -17.70 26.00 -54.51
CA LEU A 204 -18.42 25.06 -53.64
C LEU A 204 -17.75 23.68 -53.59
N GLN A 205 -17.14 23.22 -54.68
CA GLN A 205 -16.39 21.97 -54.69
C GLN A 205 -15.10 22.05 -53.85
N GLU A 206 -14.42 23.19 -53.87
CA GLU A 206 -13.25 23.43 -53.01
C GLU A 206 -13.64 23.49 -51.53
N GLU A 207 -14.77 24.14 -51.21
CA GLU A 207 -15.30 24.19 -49.84
C GLU A 207 -15.74 22.80 -49.33
N ILE A 208 -16.37 21.99 -50.17
CA ILE A 208 -16.69 20.59 -49.81
C ILE A 208 -15.41 19.80 -49.53
N LYS A 209 -14.36 19.96 -50.34
CA LYS A 209 -13.08 19.26 -50.12
C LYS A 209 -12.40 19.72 -48.83
N SER A 210 -12.41 21.01 -48.52
CA SER A 210 -11.80 21.52 -47.28
C SER A 210 -12.55 21.02 -46.04
N LEU A 211 -13.88 21.00 -46.08
CA LEU A 211 -14.71 20.42 -45.03
C LEU A 211 -14.50 18.91 -44.88
N GLN A 212 -14.38 18.16 -45.98
CA GLN A 212 -14.06 16.73 -45.96
C GLN A 212 -12.71 16.46 -45.28
N ASN A 213 -11.67 17.24 -45.60
CA ASN A 213 -10.36 17.11 -44.95
C ASN A 213 -10.45 17.41 -43.45
N SER A 214 -11.18 18.46 -43.07
CA SER A 214 -11.37 18.80 -41.65
C SER A 214 -12.08 17.69 -40.88
N VAL A 215 -13.12 17.08 -41.45
CA VAL A 215 -13.80 15.92 -40.84
C VAL A 215 -12.84 14.75 -40.65
N GLN A 216 -12.02 14.43 -41.66
CA GLN A 216 -11.02 13.36 -41.56
C GLN A 216 -10.01 13.64 -40.44
N GLU A 217 -9.51 14.86 -40.31
CA GLU A 217 -8.61 15.24 -39.21
C GLU A 217 -9.26 15.06 -37.83
N TYR A 218 -10.55 15.43 -37.69
CA TYR A 218 -11.28 15.22 -36.44
C TYR A 218 -11.52 13.74 -36.14
N GLU A 219 -11.80 12.91 -37.15
CA GLU A 219 -11.93 11.47 -36.99
C GLU A 219 -10.61 10.82 -36.54
N GLU A 220 -9.48 11.23 -37.12
CA GLU A 220 -8.15 10.77 -36.73
C GLU A 220 -7.80 11.20 -35.29
N LYS A 221 -8.07 12.47 -34.93
CA LYS A 221 -7.88 12.97 -33.55
C LYS A 221 -8.75 12.21 -32.55
N ASN A 222 -10.02 11.95 -32.89
CA ASN A 222 -10.92 11.16 -32.06
C ASN A 222 -10.45 9.70 -31.92
N GLY A 223 -9.91 9.12 -32.99
CA GLY A 223 -9.27 7.79 -32.96
C GLY A 223 -8.10 7.73 -31.98
N LYS A 224 -7.18 8.71 -32.05
CA LYS A 224 -6.04 8.83 -31.12
C LYS A 224 -6.51 9.01 -29.67
N LEU A 225 -7.53 9.85 -29.44
CA LEU A 225 -8.09 10.07 -28.10
C LEU A 225 -8.73 8.79 -27.53
N LYS A 226 -9.46 8.02 -28.35
CA LYS A 226 -10.00 6.72 -27.94
C LYS A 226 -8.90 5.71 -27.58
N GLN A 227 -7.82 5.66 -28.36
CA GLN A 227 -6.67 4.79 -28.05
C GLN A 227 -6.01 5.19 -26.73
N LEU A 228 -5.80 6.48 -26.50
CA LEU A 228 -5.25 6.99 -25.24
C LEU A 228 -6.17 6.66 -24.06
N LEU A 229 -7.49 6.82 -24.22
CA LEU A 229 -8.47 6.47 -23.20
C LEU A 229 -8.46 4.97 -22.85
N VAL A 230 -8.30 4.10 -23.85
CA VAL A 230 -8.19 2.65 -23.60
C VAL A 230 -6.89 2.32 -22.89
N LYS A 231 -5.79 2.94 -23.30
CA LYS A 231 -4.48 2.78 -22.65
C LYS A 231 -4.51 3.21 -21.18
N THR A 232 -5.04 4.39 -20.88
CA THR A 232 -5.13 4.90 -19.50
C THR A 232 -6.11 4.08 -18.65
N LYS A 233 -7.22 3.60 -19.22
CA LYS A 233 -8.11 2.65 -18.52
C LYS A 233 -7.42 1.34 -18.17
N LYS A 234 -6.59 0.81 -19.07
CA LYS A 234 -5.79 -0.39 -18.81
C LYS A 234 -4.77 -0.14 -17.70
N GLU A 235 -3.98 0.93 -17.82
CA GLU A 235 -2.98 1.31 -16.80
C GLU A 235 -3.64 1.54 -15.43
N LEU A 236 -4.83 2.13 -15.37
CA LEU A 236 -5.60 2.28 -14.14
C LEU A 236 -6.05 0.94 -13.56
N ALA A 237 -6.46 -0.02 -14.40
CA ALA A 237 -6.84 -1.35 -13.95
C ALA A 237 -5.62 -2.14 -13.43
N ASP A 238 -4.50 -2.08 -14.16
CA ASP A 238 -3.23 -2.71 -13.78
C ASP A 238 -2.71 -2.13 -12.45
N SER A 239 -2.78 -0.80 -12.28
CA SER A 239 -2.42 -0.12 -11.03
C SER A 239 -3.31 -0.52 -9.85
N LYS A 240 -4.64 -0.61 -10.07
CA LYS A 240 -5.57 -1.12 -9.04
C LYS A 240 -5.31 -2.58 -8.68
N GLN A 241 -4.90 -3.41 -9.64
CA GLN A 241 -4.53 -4.79 -9.35
C GLN A 241 -3.28 -4.84 -8.46
N ALA A 242 -2.24 -4.08 -8.82
CA ALA A 242 -1.00 -3.98 -8.03
C ALA A 242 -1.28 -3.47 -6.60
N GLU A 243 -2.15 -2.47 -6.44
CA GLU A 243 -2.59 -1.96 -5.13
C GLU A 243 -3.24 -3.07 -4.29
N ASN A 244 -4.12 -3.88 -4.88
CA ASN A 244 -4.76 -5.00 -4.18
C ASN A 244 -3.75 -6.11 -3.78
N GLU A 245 -2.76 -6.38 -4.63
CA GLU A 245 -1.68 -7.33 -4.32
C GLU A 245 -0.81 -6.83 -3.15
N LEU A 246 -0.45 -5.54 -3.15
CA LEU A 246 0.26 -4.91 -2.03
C LEU A 246 -0.57 -4.94 -0.73
N LEU A 247 -1.88 -4.70 -0.80
CA LEU A 247 -2.76 -4.77 0.37
C LEU A 247 -2.82 -6.20 0.96
N ARG A 248 -2.85 -7.22 0.10
CA ARG A 248 -2.78 -8.63 0.52
C ARG A 248 -1.44 -8.95 1.17
N PHE A 249 -0.33 -8.48 0.59
CA PHE A 249 1.00 -8.66 1.14
C PHE A 249 1.15 -7.97 2.51
N GLN A 250 0.59 -6.76 2.65
CA GLN A 250 0.55 -6.04 3.93
C GLN A 250 -0.24 -6.81 4.99
N ALA A 251 -1.38 -7.41 4.63
CA ALA A 251 -2.15 -8.25 5.55
C ALA A 251 -1.36 -9.51 5.98
N SER A 252 -0.63 -10.15 5.06
CA SER A 252 0.25 -11.29 5.36
C SER A 252 1.36 -10.90 6.33
N LEU A 253 2.10 -9.82 6.03
CA LEU A 253 3.17 -9.32 6.90
C LEU A 253 2.66 -8.94 8.29
N LYS A 254 1.45 -8.37 8.38
CA LYS A 254 0.83 -8.07 9.67
C LYS A 254 0.52 -9.34 10.47
N GLY A 255 0.00 -10.39 9.81
CA GLY A 255 -0.21 -11.69 10.43
C GLY A 255 1.09 -12.34 10.91
N GLU A 256 2.16 -12.27 10.12
CA GLU A 256 3.50 -12.75 10.53
C GLU A 256 4.07 -11.96 11.71
N LEU A 257 3.86 -10.64 11.74
CA LEU A 257 4.27 -9.79 12.85
C LEU A 257 3.53 -10.17 14.15
N GLU A 258 2.21 -10.36 14.08
CA GLU A 258 1.38 -10.78 15.21
C GLU A 258 1.80 -12.17 15.72
N ALA A 259 2.09 -13.12 14.81
CA ALA A 259 2.60 -14.44 15.17
C ALA A 259 3.97 -14.39 15.87
N ASN A 260 4.90 -13.58 15.35
CA ASN A 260 6.20 -13.36 15.99
C ASN A 260 6.06 -12.67 17.35
N GLN A 261 5.10 -11.76 17.49
CA GLN A 261 4.80 -11.10 18.76
C GLN A 261 4.25 -12.08 19.80
N GLN A 262 3.35 -12.98 19.40
CA GLN A 262 2.86 -14.06 20.27
C GLN A 262 3.99 -14.99 20.71
N GLN A 263 4.87 -15.41 19.79
CA GLN A 263 6.04 -16.22 20.14
C GLN A 263 6.98 -15.50 21.13
N MET A 264 7.16 -14.18 20.98
CA MET A 264 7.95 -13.40 21.94
C MET A 264 7.32 -13.42 23.34
N GLU A 265 6.00 -13.29 23.44
CA GLU A 265 5.29 -13.39 24.72
C GLU A 265 5.42 -14.79 25.33
N ASP A 266 5.32 -15.85 24.51
CA ASP A 266 5.53 -17.23 24.96
C ASP A 266 6.95 -17.43 25.53
N TYR A 267 7.98 -16.89 24.87
CA TYR A 267 9.35 -16.92 25.39
C TYR A 267 9.51 -16.11 26.69
N LYS A 268 8.82 -14.96 26.84
CA LYS A 268 8.84 -14.21 28.10
C LYS A 268 8.22 -15.01 29.25
N ILE A 269 7.12 -15.73 28.99
CA ILE A 269 6.49 -16.62 29.97
C ILE A 269 7.47 -17.73 30.36
N GLN A 270 8.08 -18.42 29.40
CA GLN A 270 9.08 -19.47 29.67
C GLN A 270 10.28 -18.95 30.47
N LEU A 271 10.78 -17.75 30.16
CA LEU A 271 11.85 -17.11 30.94
C LEU A 271 11.42 -16.81 32.38
N SER A 272 10.17 -16.39 32.59
CA SER A 272 9.63 -16.16 33.93
C SER A 272 9.50 -17.46 34.73
N GLU A 273 9.07 -18.55 34.09
CA GLU A 273 8.98 -19.88 34.69
C GLU A 273 10.37 -20.40 35.10
N LEU A 274 11.33 -20.37 34.18
CA LEU A 274 12.73 -20.75 34.44
C LEU A 274 13.35 -19.90 35.56
N THR A 275 13.04 -18.60 35.60
CA THR A 275 13.51 -17.72 36.68
C THR A 275 12.90 -18.11 38.02
N SER A 276 11.62 -18.49 38.05
CA SER A 276 10.95 -18.97 39.25
C SER A 276 11.51 -20.31 39.73
N GLU A 277 11.80 -21.24 38.83
CA GLU A 277 12.40 -22.54 39.15
C GLU A 277 13.82 -22.37 39.67
N LYS A 278 14.63 -21.53 39.01
CA LYS A 278 15.96 -21.15 39.49
C LYS A 278 15.88 -20.61 40.91
N HIS A 279 14.93 -19.71 41.19
CA HIS A 279 14.77 -19.15 42.53
C HIS A 279 14.38 -20.22 43.56
N LYS A 280 13.45 -21.13 43.23
CA LYS A 280 13.07 -22.27 44.09
C LYS A 280 14.27 -23.17 44.41
N ILE A 281 15.07 -23.53 43.41
CA ILE A 281 16.28 -24.36 43.59
C ILE A 281 17.31 -23.62 44.45
N GLN A 282 17.53 -22.34 44.18
CA GLN A 282 18.46 -21.52 44.95
C GLN A 282 18.05 -21.40 46.42
N GLU A 283 16.76 -21.24 46.70
CA GLU A 283 16.21 -21.21 48.05
C GLU A 283 16.31 -22.58 48.75
N HIS A 284 16.08 -23.67 48.01
CA HIS A 284 16.28 -25.03 48.52
C HIS A 284 17.76 -25.27 48.90
N LEU A 285 18.69 -24.86 48.04
CA LEU A 285 20.12 -24.96 48.32
C LEU A 285 20.52 -24.12 49.54
N ARG A 286 19.97 -22.89 49.66
CA ARG A 286 20.21 -22.01 50.82
C ARG A 286 19.75 -22.66 52.13
N THR A 287 18.53 -23.18 52.15
CA THR A 287 17.96 -23.83 53.34
C THR A 287 18.72 -25.11 53.72
N SER A 288 19.13 -25.92 52.75
CA SER A 288 19.99 -27.09 52.97
C SER A 288 21.35 -26.68 53.55
N LEU A 289 22.00 -25.64 53.01
CA LEU A 289 23.28 -25.14 53.50
C LEU A 289 23.16 -24.64 54.95
N GLU A 290 22.11 -23.89 55.28
CA GLU A 290 21.83 -23.46 56.65
C GLU A 290 21.60 -24.65 57.60
N GLN A 291 20.89 -25.69 57.16
CA GLN A 291 20.70 -26.92 57.94
C GLN A 291 22.03 -27.63 58.20
N HIS A 292 22.85 -27.85 57.17
CA HIS A 292 24.17 -28.46 57.31
C HIS A 292 25.08 -27.64 58.23
N GLN A 293 25.02 -26.31 58.15
CA GLN A 293 25.80 -25.43 59.02
C GLN A 293 25.36 -25.53 60.49
N ARG A 294 24.05 -25.64 60.77
CA ARG A 294 23.55 -25.91 62.13
C ARG A 294 24.04 -27.28 62.63
N VAL A 295 23.97 -28.31 61.81
CA VAL A 295 24.43 -29.67 62.16
C VAL A 295 25.94 -29.66 62.45
N LEU A 296 26.76 -29.03 61.60
CA LEU A 296 28.20 -28.87 61.84
C LEU A 296 28.50 -28.15 63.15
N SER A 297 27.77 -27.08 63.48
CA SER A 297 27.92 -26.37 64.75
C SER A 297 27.60 -27.28 65.95
N THR A 298 26.54 -28.08 65.86
CA THR A 298 26.21 -29.04 66.93
C THR A 298 27.27 -30.15 67.09
N TYR A 299 27.85 -30.64 65.99
CA TYR A 299 28.96 -31.61 66.07
C TYR A 299 30.22 -30.98 66.64
N GLN A 300 30.55 -29.74 66.27
CA GLN A 300 31.67 -29.00 66.88
C GLN A 300 31.48 -28.84 68.39
N GLN A 301 30.28 -28.49 68.85
CA GLN A 301 29.96 -28.42 70.29
C GLN A 301 30.13 -29.78 70.98
N LYS A 302 29.66 -30.88 70.37
CA LYS A 302 29.85 -32.23 70.92
C LYS A 302 31.32 -32.63 71.00
N VAL A 303 32.11 -32.34 69.96
CA VAL A 303 33.54 -32.61 69.95
C VAL A 303 34.24 -31.81 71.04
N ALA A 304 33.89 -30.54 71.24
CA ALA A 304 34.43 -29.72 72.32
C ALA A 304 34.09 -30.29 73.71
N ALA A 305 32.83 -30.68 73.93
CA ALA A 305 32.39 -31.29 75.19
C ALA A 305 33.12 -32.61 75.49
N LEU A 306 33.23 -33.51 74.50
CA LEU A 306 34.00 -34.75 74.65
C LEU A 306 35.49 -34.50 74.89
N GLN A 307 36.04 -33.45 74.29
CA GLN A 307 37.43 -33.05 74.52
C GLN A 307 37.64 -32.57 75.96
N GLU A 308 36.70 -31.77 76.50
CA GLU A 308 36.71 -31.34 77.90
C GLU A 308 36.56 -32.53 78.86
N GLU A 309 35.62 -33.44 78.61
CA GLU A 309 35.47 -34.68 79.39
C GLU A 309 36.74 -35.54 79.36
N CYS A 310 37.38 -35.68 78.19
CA CYS A 310 38.62 -36.44 78.05
C CYS A 310 39.79 -35.78 78.80
N ASN A 311 39.84 -34.44 78.81
CA ASN A 311 40.82 -33.71 79.61
C ASN A 311 40.56 -33.88 81.11
N ALA A 312 39.31 -33.75 81.56
CA ALA A 312 38.91 -33.98 82.95
C ALA A 312 39.25 -35.41 83.41
N ALA A 313 38.94 -36.42 82.60
CA ALA A 313 39.28 -37.81 82.88
C ALA A 313 40.80 -38.05 82.93
N LYS A 314 41.60 -37.36 82.11
CA LYS A 314 43.06 -37.41 82.18
C LYS A 314 43.59 -36.76 83.46
N GLU A 315 43.02 -35.63 83.87
CA GLU A 315 43.36 -34.97 85.13
C GLU A 315 43.03 -35.87 86.33
N GLU A 316 41.84 -36.47 86.35
CA GLU A 316 41.45 -37.46 87.35
C GLU A 316 42.39 -38.67 87.35
N HIS A 317 42.69 -39.25 86.17
CA HIS A 317 43.63 -40.36 86.07
C HIS A 317 45.02 -39.98 86.60
N SER A 318 45.52 -38.78 86.27
CA SER A 318 46.78 -38.27 86.79
C SER A 318 46.74 -38.11 88.32
N ALA A 319 45.63 -37.58 88.87
CA ALA A 319 45.42 -37.47 90.30
C ALA A 319 45.41 -38.84 90.98
N VAL A 320 44.63 -39.81 90.47
CA VAL A 320 44.58 -41.19 90.98
C VAL A 320 45.94 -41.88 90.84
N THR A 321 46.67 -41.65 89.75
CA THR A 321 48.02 -42.21 89.58
C THR A 321 48.97 -41.63 90.63
N SER A 322 48.92 -40.33 90.89
CA SER A 322 49.68 -39.69 91.97
C SER A 322 49.29 -40.24 93.35
N GLU A 323 47.99 -40.38 93.63
CA GLU A 323 47.50 -41.02 94.85
C GLU A 323 47.96 -42.47 94.97
N PHE A 324 48.00 -43.21 93.87
CA PHE A 324 48.50 -44.58 93.80
C PHE A 324 50.01 -44.64 93.99
N GLU A 325 50.79 -43.69 93.46
CA GLU A 325 52.22 -43.60 93.76
C GLU A 325 52.48 -43.25 95.22
N ASN A 326 51.73 -42.29 95.76
CA ASN A 326 51.75 -41.96 97.18
C ASN A 326 51.32 -43.17 98.03
N TYR A 327 50.34 -43.95 97.56
CA TYR A 327 49.95 -45.21 98.17
C TYR A 327 51.06 -46.26 98.03
N LYS A 328 51.74 -46.39 96.89
CA LYS A 328 52.90 -47.28 96.72
C LYS A 328 54.05 -46.89 97.63
N VAL A 329 54.30 -45.60 97.86
CA VAL A 329 55.30 -45.13 98.84
C VAL A 329 54.86 -45.46 100.27
N ARG A 330 53.58 -45.22 100.61
CA ARG A 330 53.00 -45.62 101.91
C ARG A 330 53.05 -47.14 102.10
N VAL A 331 52.71 -47.90 101.08
CA VAL A 331 52.77 -49.35 101.03
C VAL A 331 54.21 -49.80 101.06
N HIS A 332 55.17 -49.21 100.35
CA HIS A 332 56.60 -49.55 100.42
C HIS A 332 57.18 -49.29 101.82
N ASN A 333 56.71 -48.25 102.50
CA ASN A 333 56.96 -48.02 103.92
C ASN A 333 56.33 -49.10 104.82
N VAL A 334 55.11 -49.56 104.49
CA VAL A 334 54.41 -50.66 105.18
C VAL A 334 54.94 -52.06 104.79
N LEU A 335 55.52 -52.22 103.59
CA LEU A 335 56.04 -53.47 103.00
C LEU A 335 57.50 -53.71 103.40
N LYS A 336 58.23 -52.66 103.82
CA LYS A 336 59.37 -52.82 104.72
C LYS A 336 59.00 -53.46 106.06
N GLN A 337 57.70 -53.55 106.39
CA GLN A 337 57.17 -54.18 107.60
C GLN A 337 56.35 -55.45 107.36
N LYS A 338 56.13 -55.92 106.14
CA LYS A 338 55.45 -57.21 105.96
C LYS A 338 55.65 -57.82 104.58
N ASN A 339 56.40 -58.92 104.55
CA ASN A 339 56.37 -59.87 103.46
C ASN A 339 55.06 -60.68 103.47
N LYS A 340 54.60 -60.96 102.24
CA LYS A 340 54.03 -62.23 101.74
C LYS A 340 52.55 -62.22 101.28
N SER A 341 52.39 -62.90 100.14
CA SER A 341 51.19 -63.51 99.51
C SER A 341 50.14 -62.58 98.90
N SER A 342 49.39 -62.91 97.85
CA SER A 342 49.50 -63.72 96.60
C SER A 342 48.07 -63.89 96.08
N GLN A 343 47.87 -63.73 94.76
CA GLN A 343 46.76 -64.25 93.91
C GLN A 343 45.31 -63.76 94.12
N SER A 344 44.73 -63.22 93.04
CA SER A 344 43.31 -63.39 92.66
C SER A 344 43.10 -63.11 91.17
N GLU A 345 43.27 -64.13 90.33
CA GLU A 345 43.19 -64.11 88.85
C GLU A 345 41.76 -64.36 88.30
N THR A 346 40.73 -64.37 89.15
CA THR A 346 39.38 -64.84 88.79
C THR A 346 38.30 -63.76 88.66
N ASP A 347 38.56 -62.50 89.06
CA ASP A 347 37.62 -61.38 88.87
C ASP A 347 37.92 -60.55 87.61
N VAL A 348 39.19 -60.51 87.18
CA VAL A 348 39.64 -59.83 85.96
C VAL A 348 39.00 -60.46 84.72
N THR A 349 38.90 -61.79 84.68
CA THR A 349 38.28 -62.53 83.56
C THR A 349 36.76 -62.32 83.45
N LYS A 350 36.08 -61.92 84.53
CA LYS A 350 34.65 -61.57 84.50
C LYS A 350 34.44 -60.14 84.00
N GLN A 351 35.25 -59.18 84.46
CA GLN A 351 35.26 -57.80 83.94
C GLN A 351 35.71 -57.74 82.48
N GLU A 352 36.70 -58.55 82.08
CA GLU A 352 37.14 -58.68 80.68
C GLU A 352 36.05 -59.33 79.81
N ARG A 353 35.29 -60.31 80.33
CA ARG A 353 34.11 -60.84 79.63
C ARG A 353 33.04 -59.78 79.42
N GLU A 354 32.67 -59.04 80.47
CA GLU A 354 31.66 -57.97 80.38
C GLU A 354 32.14 -56.82 79.48
N HIS A 355 33.44 -56.53 79.44
CA HIS A 355 34.02 -55.57 78.52
C HIS A 355 33.96 -56.05 77.06
N MET A 356 34.35 -57.31 76.80
CA MET A 356 34.26 -57.92 75.48
C MET A 356 32.81 -58.03 75.00
N GLU A 357 31.85 -58.27 75.89
CA GLU A 357 30.42 -58.29 75.57
C GLU A 357 29.91 -56.90 75.18
N LYS A 358 30.31 -55.84 75.90
CA LYS A 358 30.02 -54.45 75.51
C LYS A 358 30.65 -54.06 74.17
N VAL A 359 31.86 -54.52 73.89
CA VAL A 359 32.53 -54.31 72.59
C VAL A 359 31.80 -55.06 71.47
N ILE A 360 31.36 -56.29 71.71
CA ILE A 360 30.57 -57.07 70.76
C ILE A 360 29.25 -56.37 70.46
N ASP A 361 28.55 -55.85 71.47
CA ASP A 361 27.29 -55.15 71.25
C ASP A 361 27.48 -53.80 70.54
N GLN A 362 28.56 -53.06 70.85
CA GLN A 362 28.94 -51.88 70.07
C GLN A 362 29.28 -52.23 68.60
N LEU A 363 29.96 -53.35 68.36
CA LEU A 363 30.26 -53.82 67.01
C LEU A 363 29.00 -54.26 66.25
N LYS A 364 28.02 -54.86 66.93
CA LYS A 364 26.71 -55.20 66.33
C LYS A 364 25.92 -53.95 65.95
N ILE A 365 25.88 -52.94 66.81
CA ILE A 365 25.22 -51.65 66.51
C ILE A 365 25.89 -51.00 65.30
N LYS A 366 27.23 -50.92 65.29
CA LYS A 366 27.98 -50.38 64.13
C LYS A 366 27.77 -51.18 62.85
N LEU A 367 27.63 -52.51 62.95
CA LEU A 367 27.33 -53.36 61.81
C LEU A 367 25.92 -53.08 61.26
N GLN A 368 24.93 -52.92 62.14
CA GLN A 368 23.57 -52.55 61.75
C GLN A 368 23.50 -51.14 61.14
N GLU A 369 24.21 -50.17 61.71
CA GLU A 369 24.32 -48.81 61.17
C GLU A 369 24.99 -48.80 59.79
N THR A 370 26.09 -49.55 59.60
CA THR A 370 26.75 -49.64 58.29
C THR A 370 25.89 -50.37 57.26
N GLN A 371 25.14 -51.40 57.66
CA GLN A 371 24.19 -52.10 56.80
C GLN A 371 23.01 -51.20 56.39
N HIS A 372 22.49 -50.39 57.33
CA HIS A 372 21.45 -49.41 57.04
C HIS A 372 21.95 -48.30 56.10
N ASN A 373 23.14 -47.75 56.35
CA ASN A 373 23.77 -46.76 55.49
C ASN A 373 24.05 -47.31 54.09
N LEU A 374 24.48 -48.56 53.97
CA LEU A 374 24.65 -49.23 52.67
C LEU A 374 23.31 -49.32 51.94
N GLN A 375 22.23 -49.66 52.64
CA GLN A 375 20.90 -49.77 52.03
C GLN A 375 20.37 -48.41 51.55
N ILE A 376 20.59 -47.33 52.30
CA ILE A 376 20.27 -45.96 51.87
C ILE A 376 21.06 -45.61 50.60
N ASN A 377 22.38 -45.80 50.61
CA ASN A 377 23.23 -45.51 49.46
C ASN A 377 22.85 -46.31 48.19
N VAL A 378 22.37 -47.55 48.35
CA VAL A 378 21.87 -48.36 47.22
C VAL A 378 20.60 -47.77 46.62
N VAL A 379 19.68 -47.30 47.46
CA VAL A 379 18.46 -46.62 46.99
C VAL A 379 18.81 -45.30 46.29
N ASP A 380 19.72 -44.52 46.87
CA ASP A 380 20.19 -43.24 46.28
C ASP A 380 20.91 -43.47 44.94
N LEU A 381 21.68 -44.54 44.80
CA LEU A 381 22.27 -44.91 43.51
C LEU A 381 21.21 -45.30 42.48
N GLN A 382 20.17 -46.03 42.88
CA GLN A 382 19.06 -46.38 41.98
C GLN A 382 18.26 -45.16 41.54
N THR A 383 17.98 -44.21 42.45
CA THR A 383 17.29 -42.96 42.08
C THR A 383 18.15 -42.13 41.14
N LEU A 384 19.44 -41.93 41.46
CA LEU A 384 20.36 -41.18 40.62
C LEU A 384 20.52 -41.81 39.23
N GLN A 385 20.53 -43.15 39.14
CA GLN A 385 20.58 -43.86 37.88
C GLN A 385 19.30 -43.67 37.05
N SER A 386 18.12 -43.68 37.69
CA SER A 386 16.86 -43.37 37.01
C SER A 386 16.77 -41.92 36.52
N GLU A 387 17.31 -40.96 37.29
CA GLU A 387 17.39 -39.55 36.88
C GLU A 387 18.35 -39.37 35.70
N HIS A 388 19.48 -40.09 35.70
CA HIS A 388 20.42 -40.09 34.58
C HIS A 388 19.77 -40.62 33.29
N ASP A 389 19.05 -41.73 33.35
CA ASP A 389 18.36 -42.32 32.21
C ASP A 389 17.26 -41.37 31.68
N ALA A 390 16.48 -40.76 32.57
CA ALA A 390 15.45 -39.79 32.20
C ALA A 390 16.05 -38.51 31.55
N LEU A 391 17.20 -38.05 32.06
CA LEU A 391 17.91 -36.91 31.48
C LEU A 391 18.48 -37.24 30.10
N LEU A 392 19.04 -38.44 29.92
CA LEU A 392 19.50 -38.91 28.61
C LEU A 392 18.36 -39.01 27.60
N GLU A 393 17.20 -39.54 27.99
CA GLU A 393 16.02 -39.60 27.13
C GLU A 393 15.53 -38.20 26.74
N ARG A 394 15.47 -37.27 27.70
CA ARG A 394 15.11 -35.87 27.43
C ARG A 394 16.11 -35.21 26.49
N HIS A 395 17.42 -35.41 26.69
CA HIS A 395 18.45 -34.87 25.81
C HIS A 395 18.34 -35.44 24.40
N ASN A 396 18.15 -36.76 24.25
CA ASN A 396 17.95 -37.39 22.95
C ASN A 396 16.71 -36.85 22.24
N LYS A 397 15.60 -36.63 22.97
CA LYS A 397 14.39 -36.04 22.41
C LYS A 397 14.62 -34.62 21.91
N ILE A 398 15.25 -33.76 22.72
CA ILE A 398 15.59 -32.38 22.32
C ILE A 398 16.52 -32.38 21.11
N LEU A 399 17.50 -33.28 21.07
CA LEU A 399 18.41 -33.42 19.93
C LEU A 399 17.64 -33.82 18.66
N GLN A 400 16.74 -34.79 18.75
CA GLN A 400 15.91 -35.21 17.61
C GLN A 400 14.98 -34.10 17.12
N GLU A 401 14.34 -33.36 18.04
CA GLU A 401 13.52 -32.20 17.71
C GLU A 401 14.34 -31.08 17.05
N THR A 402 15.58 -30.84 17.53
CA THR A 402 16.48 -29.84 16.96
C THR A 402 16.91 -30.22 15.55
N VAL A 403 17.28 -31.49 15.32
CA VAL A 403 17.63 -32.01 13.98
C VAL A 403 16.44 -31.94 13.03
N ALA A 404 15.23 -32.26 13.50
CA ALA A 404 14.01 -32.17 12.67
C ALA A 404 13.70 -30.71 12.28
N LYS A 405 13.80 -29.76 13.22
CA LYS A 405 13.64 -28.33 12.94
C LYS A 405 14.71 -27.81 11.99
N GLU A 406 15.96 -28.25 12.13
CA GLU A 406 17.03 -27.88 11.22
C GLU A 406 16.76 -28.40 9.80
N ALA A 407 16.28 -29.63 9.65
CA ALA A 407 15.90 -30.20 8.35
C ALA A 407 14.75 -29.42 7.70
N GLU A 408 13.72 -29.05 8.46
CA GLU A 408 12.59 -28.24 7.98
C GLU A 408 13.05 -26.84 7.52
N LEU A 409 13.93 -26.19 8.29
CA LEU A 409 14.48 -24.87 7.91
C LEU A 409 15.35 -24.97 6.65
N ARG A 410 16.13 -26.04 6.49
CA ARG A 410 16.92 -26.30 5.28
C ARG A 410 16.03 -26.52 4.05
N GLU A 411 14.90 -27.22 4.20
CA GLU A 411 13.93 -27.41 3.13
C GLU A 411 13.28 -26.09 2.73
N LYS A 412 12.80 -25.29 3.70
CA LYS A 412 12.24 -23.94 3.44
C LYS A 412 13.25 -23.01 2.75
N LEU A 413 14.52 -23.08 3.14
CA LEU A 413 15.56 -22.31 2.49
C LEU A 413 15.76 -22.75 1.04
N CYS A 414 15.71 -24.05 0.76
CA CYS A 414 15.80 -24.58 -0.61
C CYS A 414 14.60 -24.16 -1.48
N THR A 415 13.37 -24.20 -0.94
CA THR A 415 12.17 -23.75 -1.68
C THR A 415 12.25 -22.26 -2.01
N ILE A 416 12.55 -21.41 -1.02
CA ILE A 416 12.70 -19.97 -1.22
C ILE A 416 13.82 -19.67 -2.23
N GLN A 417 14.95 -20.38 -2.17
CA GLN A 417 16.02 -20.23 -3.17
C GLN A 417 15.54 -20.59 -4.58
N SER A 418 14.79 -21.68 -4.73
CA SER A 418 14.25 -22.09 -6.04
C SER A 418 13.24 -21.08 -6.59
N GLU A 419 12.35 -20.56 -5.74
CA GLU A 419 11.38 -19.51 -6.10
C GLU A 419 12.09 -18.22 -6.50
N ASN A 420 13.13 -17.82 -5.76
CA ASN A 420 13.93 -16.64 -6.08
C ASN A 420 14.61 -16.76 -7.45
N VAL A 421 15.11 -17.94 -7.81
CA VAL A 421 15.68 -18.22 -9.13
C VAL A 421 14.62 -18.11 -10.22
N VAL A 422 13.42 -18.65 -10.00
CA VAL A 422 12.30 -18.55 -10.95
C VAL A 422 11.90 -17.09 -11.16
N ILE A 423 11.65 -16.34 -10.08
CA ILE A 423 11.28 -14.91 -10.14
C ILE A 423 12.36 -14.10 -10.86
N LYS A 424 13.64 -14.33 -10.55
CA LYS A 424 14.76 -13.67 -11.26
C LYS A 424 14.76 -13.98 -12.75
N SER A 425 14.46 -15.23 -13.13
CA SER A 425 14.38 -15.62 -14.54
C SER A 425 13.20 -15.00 -15.28
N GLU A 426 12.03 -14.92 -14.64
CA GLU A 426 10.81 -14.27 -15.18
C GLU A 426 11.00 -12.76 -15.31
N TYR A 427 11.64 -12.13 -14.31
CA TYR A 427 12.01 -10.72 -14.37
C TYR A 427 12.99 -10.45 -15.52
N ALA A 428 14.05 -11.27 -15.65
CA ALA A 428 15.02 -11.14 -16.75
C ALA A 428 14.35 -11.32 -18.12
N GLN A 429 13.41 -12.25 -18.25
CA GLN A 429 12.63 -12.45 -19.47
C GLN A 429 11.73 -11.24 -19.79
N THR A 430 11.06 -10.68 -18.79
CA THR A 430 10.21 -9.50 -18.94
C THR A 430 11.01 -8.28 -19.36
N VAL A 431 12.18 -8.06 -18.72
CA VAL A 431 13.11 -7.00 -19.09
C VAL A 431 13.57 -7.19 -20.54
N SER A 432 13.99 -8.40 -20.93
CA SER A 432 14.40 -8.69 -22.32
C SER A 432 13.28 -8.41 -23.33
N GLN A 433 12.03 -8.78 -23.00
CA GLN A 433 10.88 -8.52 -23.87
C GLN A 433 10.59 -7.02 -24.00
N LEU A 434 10.63 -6.25 -22.91
CA LEU A 434 10.45 -4.81 -22.93
C LEU A 434 11.58 -4.10 -23.68
N THR A 435 12.83 -4.56 -23.54
CA THR A 435 13.96 -4.05 -24.31
C THR A 435 13.77 -4.30 -25.80
N ALA A 436 13.38 -5.51 -26.20
CA ALA A 436 13.12 -5.85 -27.60
C ALA A 436 11.97 -5.02 -28.19
N GLN A 437 10.89 -4.78 -27.43
CA GLN A 437 9.79 -3.91 -27.86
C GLN A 437 10.24 -2.45 -28.04
N ASN A 438 11.04 -1.93 -27.11
CA ASN A 438 11.60 -0.58 -27.21
C ASN A 438 12.53 -0.44 -28.42
N GLU A 439 13.37 -1.44 -28.70
CA GLU A 439 14.23 -1.47 -29.89
C GLU A 439 13.41 -1.52 -31.19
N ALA A 440 12.35 -2.33 -31.24
CA ALA A 440 11.46 -2.39 -32.39
C ALA A 440 10.76 -1.05 -32.65
N LEU A 441 10.24 -0.40 -31.61
CA LEU A 441 9.64 0.94 -31.70
C LEU A 441 10.66 1.99 -32.15
N ARG A 442 11.86 2.00 -31.56
CA ARG A 442 12.95 2.90 -31.96
C ARG A 442 13.33 2.70 -33.43
N ASN A 443 13.40 1.46 -33.90
CA ASN A 443 13.68 1.16 -35.31
C ASN A 443 12.53 1.63 -36.22
N SER A 444 11.27 1.42 -35.84
CA SER A 444 10.11 1.93 -36.59
C SER A 444 10.13 3.45 -36.72
N PHE A 445 10.39 4.18 -35.63
CA PHE A 445 10.49 5.65 -35.70
C PHE A 445 11.69 6.10 -36.54
N ARG A 446 12.84 5.41 -36.42
CA ARG A 446 14.01 5.68 -37.26
C ARG A 446 13.71 5.51 -38.74
N ASP A 447 12.96 4.47 -39.11
CA ASP A 447 12.59 4.22 -40.50
C ASP A 447 11.54 5.21 -41.01
N GLN A 448 10.58 5.64 -40.18
CA GLN A 448 9.66 6.73 -40.51
C GLN A 448 10.40 8.04 -40.78
N VAL A 449 11.38 8.39 -39.94
CA VAL A 449 12.21 9.58 -40.14
C VAL A 449 13.00 9.48 -41.45
N ARG A 450 13.62 8.33 -41.74
CA ARG A 450 14.29 8.11 -43.04
C ARG A 450 13.34 8.26 -44.22
N HIS A 451 12.13 7.70 -44.12
CA HIS A 451 11.15 7.80 -45.19
C HIS A 451 10.73 9.25 -45.43
N LEU A 452 10.45 10.01 -44.37
CA LEU A 452 10.15 11.45 -44.47
C LEU A 452 11.31 12.25 -45.06
N GLN A 453 12.55 11.96 -44.65
CA GLN A 453 13.75 12.59 -45.22
C GLN A 453 13.89 12.29 -46.71
N GLU A 454 13.60 11.05 -47.13
CA GLU A 454 13.66 10.63 -48.53
C GLU A 454 12.57 11.27 -49.39
N GLU A 455 11.33 11.38 -48.88
CA GLU A 455 10.25 12.10 -49.57
C GLU A 455 10.55 13.61 -49.65
N HIS A 456 11.11 14.18 -48.58
CA HIS A 456 11.58 15.57 -48.61
C HIS A 456 12.70 15.76 -49.66
N ARG A 457 13.66 14.83 -49.74
CA ARG A 457 14.72 14.85 -50.76
C ARG A 457 14.13 14.82 -52.18
N LYS A 458 13.18 13.91 -52.46
CA LYS A 458 12.51 13.82 -53.78
C LYS A 458 11.71 15.07 -54.13
N THR A 459 11.00 15.66 -53.18
CA THR A 459 10.23 16.90 -53.41
C THR A 459 11.17 18.07 -53.72
N VAL A 460 12.27 18.20 -52.98
CA VAL A 460 13.33 19.19 -53.26
C VAL A 460 13.94 18.97 -54.65
N GLU A 461 14.28 17.74 -55.02
CA GLU A 461 14.81 17.42 -56.36
C GLU A 461 13.80 17.78 -57.47
N THR A 462 12.51 17.51 -57.25
CA THR A 462 11.46 17.85 -58.21
C THR A 462 11.31 19.37 -58.36
N LEU A 463 11.33 20.11 -57.26
CA LEU A 463 11.27 21.59 -57.27
C LEU A 463 12.52 22.19 -57.94
N GLN A 464 13.70 21.64 -57.69
CA GLN A 464 14.93 22.05 -58.39
C GLN A 464 14.86 21.78 -59.90
N GLN A 465 14.28 20.65 -60.32
CA GLN A 465 14.03 20.37 -61.74
C GLN A 465 13.02 21.34 -62.37
N GLN A 466 11.99 21.77 -61.62
CA GLN A 466 11.05 22.78 -62.11
C GLN A 466 11.70 24.16 -62.20
N LEU A 467 12.47 24.56 -61.19
CA LEU A 467 13.23 25.81 -61.20
C LEU A 467 14.19 25.85 -62.38
N SER A 468 15.00 24.82 -62.59
CA SER A 468 15.91 24.76 -63.75
C SER A 468 15.17 24.83 -65.10
N LYS A 469 14.00 24.19 -65.23
CA LYS A 469 13.16 24.34 -66.43
C LYS A 469 12.70 25.78 -66.63
N VAL A 470 12.20 26.44 -65.59
CA VAL A 470 11.77 27.84 -65.66
C VAL A 470 12.95 28.77 -65.95
N GLU A 471 14.11 28.54 -65.33
CA GLU A 471 15.35 29.28 -65.61
C GLU A 471 15.77 29.13 -67.08
N THR A 472 15.71 27.92 -67.65
CA THR A 472 16.00 27.71 -69.07
C THR A 472 14.98 28.37 -70.00
N GLN A 473 13.69 28.41 -69.62
CA GLN A 473 12.64 29.12 -70.37
C GLN A 473 12.82 30.64 -70.32
N LEU A 474 13.16 31.19 -69.15
CA LEU A 474 13.49 32.60 -68.98
C LEU A 474 14.74 32.98 -69.80
N PHE A 475 15.76 32.12 -69.80
CA PHE A 475 16.95 32.30 -70.62
C PHE A 475 16.63 32.27 -72.12
N GLN A 476 15.73 31.37 -72.56
CA GLN A 476 15.27 31.31 -73.95
C GLN A 476 14.47 32.56 -74.36
N LEU A 477 13.57 33.05 -73.50
CA LEU A 477 12.80 34.28 -73.72
C LEU A 477 13.68 35.54 -73.73
N GLN A 478 14.77 35.57 -72.95
CA GLN A 478 15.78 36.63 -73.04
C GLN A 478 16.66 36.54 -74.30
N SER A 479 16.78 35.35 -74.90
CA SER A 479 17.58 35.13 -76.11
C SER A 479 16.83 35.35 -77.43
N GLU A 480 15.54 35.71 -77.39
CA GLU A 480 14.72 35.95 -78.57
C GLU A 480 14.93 37.39 -79.13
N PRO A 481 15.36 37.56 -80.41
CA PRO A 481 15.77 38.86 -80.93
C PRO A 481 14.56 39.68 -81.39
N SER A 482 14.17 40.67 -80.58
CA SER A 482 13.20 41.70 -80.98
C SER A 482 13.86 42.80 -81.81
N THR A 483 13.58 42.77 -83.11
CA THR A 483 13.90 43.78 -84.13
C THR A 483 13.29 45.16 -83.84
N LYS A 484 14.17 46.17 -83.79
CA LYS A 484 14.06 47.59 -84.24
C LYS A 484 12.82 48.42 -83.82
N ASN A 485 13.04 49.40 -82.93
CA ASN A 485 12.93 50.83 -83.25
C ASN A 485 13.60 51.74 -82.19
N SER A 486 14.50 52.60 -82.69
CA SER A 486 15.12 53.87 -82.21
C SER A 486 14.62 54.54 -80.92
N ALA A 487 15.40 55.25 -80.07
CA ALA A 487 16.82 55.63 -79.92
C ALA A 487 16.91 56.46 -78.59
N PRO A 488 17.99 57.24 -78.28
CA PRO A 488 19.16 56.85 -77.49
C PRO A 488 19.33 57.65 -76.17
N SER A 489 20.01 57.10 -75.14
CA SER A 489 21.01 57.87 -74.39
C SER A 489 21.91 57.00 -73.48
N SER A 490 23.21 57.14 -73.75
CA SER A 490 24.36 57.06 -72.83
C SER A 490 24.32 56.19 -71.56
N LEU A 491 25.07 55.10 -71.62
CA LEU A 491 25.92 54.60 -70.52
C LEU A 491 27.07 55.62 -70.25
N PRO A 492 27.64 55.71 -69.03
CA PRO A 492 28.43 54.60 -68.48
C PRO A 492 28.33 54.33 -66.97
N THR A 493 28.28 53.04 -66.66
CA THR A 493 28.93 52.32 -65.54
C THR A 493 29.29 53.11 -64.27
N LYS A 494 28.72 52.71 -63.12
CA LYS A 494 29.48 52.62 -61.86
C LYS A 494 28.82 51.68 -60.83
N SER A 495 29.66 50.74 -60.42
CA SER A 495 29.60 49.80 -59.31
C SER A 495 29.05 50.36 -57.99
N LEU A 496 28.27 49.51 -57.31
CA LEU A 496 28.25 49.21 -55.87
C LEU A 496 29.02 50.18 -54.96
N ARG A 497 28.28 50.94 -54.11
CA ARG A 497 28.47 50.97 -52.65
C ARG A 497 27.43 51.85 -51.94
N GLU A 498 26.83 51.27 -50.90
CA GLU A 498 26.42 51.86 -49.61
C GLU A 498 25.90 53.31 -49.55
N ARG A 499 24.63 53.48 -49.14
CA ARG A 499 24.26 54.20 -47.91
C ARG A 499 22.76 54.11 -47.57
N ARG A 500 22.49 53.54 -46.39
CA ARG A 500 21.72 54.13 -45.26
C ARG A 500 20.61 55.14 -45.61
N ASN A 501 19.36 54.84 -45.24
CA ASN A 501 18.62 55.51 -44.14
C ASN A 501 17.15 55.06 -44.10
N THR A 502 16.78 54.54 -42.94
CA THR A 502 15.65 54.95 -42.10
C THR A 502 14.50 55.69 -42.81
N ASP A 503 13.32 55.07 -42.86
CA ASP A 503 12.07 55.68 -42.43
C ASP A 503 11.08 54.58 -41.98
N LEU A 504 10.60 54.71 -40.75
CA LEU A 504 9.62 53.87 -40.07
C LEU A 504 8.23 53.98 -40.75
N PRO A 505 7.37 52.94 -40.61
CA PRO A 505 6.42 53.00 -39.50
C PRO A 505 6.46 51.75 -38.60
N LEU A 506 6.53 52.07 -37.31
CA LEU A 506 6.19 51.27 -36.14
C LEU A 506 4.91 50.44 -36.37
N LEU A 507 5.04 49.13 -36.46
CA LEU A 507 3.92 48.19 -36.32
C LEU A 507 4.01 47.47 -34.99
N ASP A 508 2.94 47.67 -34.24
CA ASP A 508 2.63 47.23 -32.89
C ASP A 508 2.56 45.69 -32.79
N VAL A 509 3.49 45.10 -32.05
CA VAL A 509 3.51 43.66 -31.73
C VAL A 509 2.99 43.45 -30.30
N HIS A 510 1.74 43.85 -30.06
CA HIS A 510 0.99 43.53 -28.82
C HIS A 510 -0.41 43.01 -29.16
N ALA A 511 -0.52 41.89 -29.88
CA ALA A 511 -1.74 41.08 -29.92
C ALA A 511 -1.52 39.72 -30.62
N VAL A 512 -0.71 38.83 -30.04
CA VAL A 512 -0.88 37.37 -30.28
C VAL A 512 -0.63 36.65 -28.95
N THR A 513 -1.73 36.18 -28.35
CA THR A 513 -1.76 35.19 -27.28
C THR A 513 -0.95 33.96 -27.68
N ARG A 514 0.18 33.71 -26.99
CA ARG A 514 0.91 32.45 -27.09
C ARG A 514 0.17 31.38 -26.30
N GLU A 515 -0.10 30.28 -26.99
CA GLU A 515 -0.59 29.00 -26.47
C GLU A 515 0.45 28.36 -25.55
N GLU A 516 0.00 27.77 -24.44
CA GLU A 516 0.81 26.95 -23.55
C GLU A 516 1.20 25.66 -24.25
N GLY A 517 2.51 25.45 -24.43
CA GLY A 517 3.07 24.24 -25.00
C GLY A 517 4.40 23.92 -24.30
N GLU A 518 4.30 22.97 -23.37
CA GLU A 518 5.27 21.97 -22.94
C GLU A 518 6.72 22.14 -23.42
N GLY A 519 7.64 22.30 -22.45
CA GLY A 519 9.07 22.26 -22.67
C GLY A 519 9.81 22.11 -21.34
N MET A 520 9.91 20.87 -20.84
CA MET A 520 10.85 20.53 -19.77
C MET A 520 12.21 20.24 -20.40
N GLU A 521 13.00 21.29 -20.61
CA GLU A 521 14.41 21.18 -20.97
C GLU A 521 15.18 22.31 -20.25
N THR A 522 15.70 22.03 -19.06
CA THR A 522 16.81 22.81 -18.50
C THR A 522 18.08 22.00 -18.67
N THR A 523 18.77 22.27 -19.77
CA THR A 523 20.16 21.88 -20.00
C THR A 523 21.08 22.75 -19.14
N ASP A 524 21.94 22.09 -18.36
CA ASP A 524 23.14 22.68 -17.76
C ASP A 524 24.16 23.11 -18.82
N THR A 525 24.86 24.23 -18.58
CA THR A 525 26.24 24.62 -19.01
C THR A 525 26.42 26.14 -18.77
N GLU A 526 27.48 26.73 -18.21
CA GLU A 526 28.81 26.32 -17.71
C GLU A 526 29.48 27.49 -16.93
N SER A 527 30.52 27.17 -16.13
CA SER A 527 31.68 28.02 -15.69
C SER A 527 31.52 28.80 -14.36
N VAL A 528 32.38 28.70 -13.31
CA VAL A 528 33.86 28.59 -13.28
C VAL A 528 34.37 27.81 -12.05
N SER A 529 35.29 26.86 -12.33
CA SER A 529 36.42 26.28 -11.56
C SER A 529 36.54 26.41 -10.03
N SER A 530 36.68 25.25 -9.34
CA SER A 530 37.89 24.87 -8.58
C SER A 530 37.85 23.41 -8.06
N ALA A 531 38.87 22.62 -8.44
CA ALA A 531 39.45 21.45 -7.76
C ALA A 531 38.58 20.23 -7.35
N SER A 532 38.55 19.23 -8.24
CA SER A 532 38.80 17.79 -7.98
C SER A 532 38.21 17.13 -6.72
N THR A 533 37.04 16.50 -6.87
CA THR A 533 36.78 15.10 -6.43
C THR A 533 35.68 14.55 -7.32
N TYR A 534 35.99 13.58 -8.19
CA TYR A 534 35.03 12.96 -9.10
C TYR A 534 34.11 12.03 -8.30
N VAL A 535 32.81 12.33 -8.24
CA VAL A 535 31.79 11.49 -7.58
C VAL A 535 30.92 10.87 -8.69
N PRO A 536 30.73 9.54 -8.73
CA PRO A 536 29.87 8.89 -9.71
C PRO A 536 28.40 9.24 -9.50
N SER A 537 27.61 9.28 -10.59
CA SER A 537 26.16 9.54 -10.50
C SER A 537 25.42 8.35 -9.87
N LEU A 538 24.24 8.63 -9.30
CA LEU A 538 23.38 7.66 -8.63
C LEU A 538 23.06 6.43 -9.53
N GLU A 539 22.94 6.63 -10.84
CA GLU A 539 22.71 5.54 -11.80
C GLU A 539 23.96 4.69 -12.06
N GLN A 540 25.17 5.21 -11.86
CA GLN A 540 26.42 4.44 -11.97
C GLN A 540 26.69 3.60 -10.72
N LEU A 541 26.31 4.09 -9.53
CA LEU A 541 26.42 3.31 -8.28
C LEU A 541 25.44 2.14 -8.25
N LEU A 542 24.22 2.34 -8.75
CA LEU A 542 23.18 1.32 -8.79
C LEU A 542 23.39 0.23 -9.87
N ASN A 543 24.28 0.47 -10.84
CA ASN A 543 24.61 -0.47 -11.92
C ASN A 543 25.95 -1.23 -11.72
N THR A 544 26.56 -1.12 -10.54
CA THR A 544 27.79 -1.88 -10.25
C THR A 544 27.43 -3.36 -10.09
N PRO A 545 28.01 -4.30 -10.88
CA PRO A 545 27.66 -5.71 -10.77
C PRO A 545 28.08 -6.21 -9.39
N GLU A 546 27.14 -6.86 -8.70
CA GLU A 546 27.31 -7.51 -7.41
C GLU A 546 28.69 -8.19 -7.32
N MET A 547 29.56 -7.68 -6.45
CA MET A 547 30.70 -8.47 -5.98
C MET A 547 30.13 -9.76 -5.41
N LYS A 548 30.46 -10.86 -6.06
CA LYS A 548 30.20 -12.22 -5.59
C LYS A 548 30.65 -12.32 -4.13
N PHE A 549 29.69 -12.48 -3.22
CA PHE A 549 29.97 -12.87 -1.85
C PHE A 549 30.48 -14.32 -1.86
N GLU A 550 31.80 -14.47 -1.84
CA GLU A 550 32.42 -15.63 -1.19
C GLU A 550 32.29 -15.45 0.34
N PRO A 551 32.07 -16.53 1.09
CA PRO A 551 31.76 -16.45 2.51
C PRO A 551 32.99 -15.95 3.31
N PRO A 552 32.87 -14.93 4.17
CA PRO A 552 34.02 -14.44 4.92
C PRO A 552 34.38 -15.40 6.06
N GLN A 553 35.60 -15.92 5.99
CA GLN A 553 36.35 -16.37 7.15
C GLN A 553 36.45 -15.24 8.18
N TRP A 554 36.30 -15.60 9.44
CA TRP A 554 36.51 -14.72 10.58
C TRP A 554 37.95 -14.21 10.60
N GLU A 555 38.18 -12.94 10.28
CA GLU A 555 39.46 -12.28 10.55
C GLU A 555 39.31 -10.86 11.11
N ALA A 556 40.04 -10.66 12.21
CA ALA A 556 40.58 -9.45 12.80
C ALA A 556 39.62 -8.41 13.43
N GLU A 557 39.84 -8.19 14.73
CA GLU A 557 39.31 -7.07 15.52
C GLU A 557 39.54 -5.73 14.82
N LEU A 558 38.45 -5.09 14.40
CA LEU A 558 38.44 -3.71 13.90
C LEU A 558 38.98 -2.76 14.97
N THR A 559 39.96 -1.95 14.60
CA THR A 559 40.60 -1.00 15.50
C THR A 559 39.63 0.12 15.92
N LYS A 560 39.69 0.57 17.18
CA LYS A 560 38.81 1.62 17.74
C LYS A 560 38.72 2.89 16.88
N GLN A 561 39.80 3.26 16.19
CA GLN A 561 39.83 4.42 15.27
C GLN A 561 38.95 4.21 14.02
N GLU A 562 38.92 3.00 13.46
CA GLU A 562 38.12 2.68 12.27
C GLU A 562 36.62 2.64 12.61
N LEU A 563 36.29 2.15 13.82
CA LEU A 563 34.92 2.22 14.35
C LEU A 563 34.46 3.67 14.55
N VAL A 564 35.32 4.53 15.09
CA VAL A 564 34.99 5.96 15.24
C VAL A 564 34.85 6.65 13.89
N GLN A 565 35.68 6.29 12.90
CA GLN A 565 35.58 6.84 11.56
C GLN A 565 34.29 6.39 10.87
N LYS A 566 33.93 5.10 10.96
CA LYS A 566 32.66 4.57 10.45
C LYS A 566 31.46 5.21 11.15
N LEU A 567 31.51 5.35 12.47
CA LEU A 567 30.46 6.01 13.25
C LEU A 567 30.28 7.47 12.82
N ASN A 568 31.38 8.20 12.60
CA ASN A 568 31.33 9.57 12.12
C ASN A 568 30.79 9.68 10.68
N THR A 569 31.12 8.74 9.79
CA THR A 569 30.55 8.73 8.44
C THR A 569 29.07 8.38 8.45
N THR A 570 28.66 7.41 9.28
CA THR A 570 27.26 7.02 9.44
C THR A 570 26.44 8.13 10.08
N SER A 571 27.00 8.83 11.09
CA SER A 571 26.37 10.00 11.71
C SER A 571 26.16 11.10 10.67
N LYS A 572 27.18 11.44 9.87
CA LYS A 572 27.05 12.45 8.81
C LYS A 572 26.02 12.07 7.75
N SER A 573 25.95 10.79 7.37
CA SER A 573 24.91 10.31 6.44
C SER A 573 23.51 10.38 7.06
N ALA A 574 23.37 10.07 8.36
CA ALA A 574 22.10 10.17 9.08
C ALA A 574 21.63 11.64 9.21
N ASP A 575 22.55 12.56 9.47
CA ASP A 575 22.27 14.00 9.50
C ASP A 575 21.83 14.51 8.12
N HIS A 576 22.47 14.05 7.05
CA HIS A 576 22.09 14.41 5.68
C HIS A 576 20.71 13.86 5.29
N LEU A 577 20.43 12.58 5.58
CA LEU A 577 19.11 11.98 5.36
C LEU A 577 18.02 12.68 6.18
N SER A 578 18.34 13.10 7.41
CA SER A 578 17.42 13.90 8.23
C SER A 578 17.15 15.27 7.63
N GLY A 579 18.15 15.88 6.97
CA GLY A 579 17.98 17.13 6.20
C GLY A 579 17.06 16.96 5.00
N LEU A 580 17.31 15.94 4.17
CA LEU A 580 16.48 15.61 3.01
C LEU A 580 15.03 15.28 3.42
N LEU A 581 14.86 14.59 4.55
CA LEU A 581 13.53 14.30 5.09
C LEU A 581 12.80 15.59 5.47
N ARG A 582 13.45 16.55 6.15
CA ARG A 582 12.84 17.84 6.48
C ARG A 582 12.48 18.65 5.23
N GLU A 583 13.32 18.63 4.21
CA GLU A 583 13.02 19.27 2.92
C GLU A 583 11.83 18.59 2.22
N SER A 584 11.75 17.25 2.27
CA SER A 584 10.61 16.49 1.78
C SER A 584 9.33 16.77 2.57
N GLU A 585 9.41 16.94 3.89
CA GLU A 585 8.27 17.30 4.74
C GLU A 585 7.79 18.72 4.43
N ALA A 586 8.72 19.69 4.28
CA ALA A 586 8.40 21.07 3.94
C ALA A 586 7.72 21.18 2.56
N THR A 587 8.23 20.46 1.56
CA THR A 587 7.61 20.42 0.22
C THR A 587 6.23 19.76 0.27
N ASN A 588 6.05 18.72 1.08
CA ASN A 588 4.74 18.09 1.27
C ASN A 588 3.71 19.06 1.88
N VAL A 589 4.10 19.85 2.88
CA VAL A 589 3.22 20.88 3.46
C VAL A 589 2.79 21.92 2.42
N ILE A 590 3.71 22.37 1.57
CA ILE A 590 3.39 23.32 0.48
C ILE A 590 2.42 22.69 -0.51
N LEU A 591 2.65 21.44 -0.94
CA LEU A 591 1.77 20.72 -1.86
C LEU A 591 0.38 20.51 -1.26
N MET A 592 0.27 20.20 0.03
CA MET A 592 -1.02 20.11 0.71
C MET A 592 -1.78 21.43 0.70
N GLU A 593 -1.10 22.56 0.92
CA GLU A 593 -1.73 23.87 0.89
C GLU A 593 -2.17 24.26 -0.53
N GLN A 594 -1.36 23.95 -1.54
CA GLN A 594 -1.76 24.09 -2.95
C GLN A 594 -2.98 23.23 -3.28
N ILE A 595 -3.05 21.98 -2.80
CA ILE A 595 -4.23 21.11 -2.98
C ILE A 595 -5.47 21.73 -2.34
N LYS A 596 -5.35 22.33 -1.14
CA LYS A 596 -6.48 23.01 -0.50
C LYS A 596 -6.93 24.22 -1.32
N LEU A 597 -6.00 25.05 -1.79
CA LEU A 597 -6.30 26.21 -2.63
C LEU A 597 -6.96 25.79 -3.94
N LEU A 598 -6.42 24.81 -4.65
CA LEU A 598 -7.00 24.28 -5.89
C LEU A 598 -8.38 23.68 -5.66
N LYS A 599 -8.59 22.91 -4.59
CA LYS A 599 -9.93 22.40 -4.24
C LYS A 599 -10.91 23.53 -3.94
N SER A 600 -10.48 24.59 -3.25
CA SER A 600 -11.32 25.76 -2.99
C SER A 600 -11.67 26.52 -4.27
N GLU A 601 -10.73 26.59 -5.21
CA GLU A 601 -10.89 27.25 -6.51
C GLU A 601 -11.80 26.46 -7.44
N ILE A 602 -11.65 25.13 -7.50
CA ILE A 602 -12.58 24.25 -8.24
C ILE A 602 -14.00 24.42 -7.71
N ARG A 603 -14.21 24.35 -6.39
CA ARG A 603 -15.52 24.59 -5.78
C ARG A 603 -16.05 25.99 -6.05
N ARG A 604 -15.17 26.99 -6.18
CA ARG A 604 -15.56 28.37 -6.55
C ARG A 604 -16.01 28.43 -8.01
N LEU A 605 -15.28 27.79 -8.92
CA LEU A 605 -15.59 27.71 -10.35
C LEU A 605 -16.88 26.93 -10.61
N GLU A 606 -17.10 25.80 -9.92
CA GLU A 606 -18.32 25.00 -10.01
C GLU A 606 -19.55 25.83 -9.60
N ARG A 607 -19.49 26.50 -8.44
CA ARG A 607 -20.55 27.42 -8.00
C ARG A 607 -20.76 28.56 -8.99
N ASN A 608 -19.69 29.07 -9.62
CA ASN A 608 -19.81 30.11 -10.64
C ASN A 608 -20.53 29.61 -11.90
N GLN A 609 -20.19 28.42 -12.38
CA GLN A 609 -20.85 27.78 -13.52
C GLN A 609 -22.33 27.50 -13.23
N GLU A 610 -22.66 27.13 -12.00
CA GLU A 610 -24.05 26.95 -11.57
C GLU A 610 -24.82 28.29 -11.52
N ARG A 611 -24.17 29.38 -11.09
CA ARG A 611 -24.75 30.73 -11.17
C ARG A 611 -25.00 31.17 -12.62
N GLU A 612 -24.12 30.83 -13.56
CA GLU A 612 -24.34 31.14 -14.98
C GLU A 612 -25.63 30.47 -15.52
N LYS A 613 -25.96 29.26 -15.04
CA LYS A 613 -27.21 28.58 -15.39
C LYS A 613 -28.45 29.28 -14.81
N SER A 614 -28.30 30.00 -13.68
CA SER A 614 -29.38 30.74 -13.02
C SER A 614 -29.49 32.22 -13.46
N VAL A 615 -28.65 32.70 -14.38
CA VAL A 615 -28.64 34.09 -14.89
C VAL A 615 -29.98 34.53 -15.49
N ALA A 616 -30.75 33.62 -16.10
CA ALA A 616 -32.09 33.94 -16.61
C ALA A 616 -33.10 34.32 -15.51
N ASN A 617 -32.80 33.98 -14.25
CA ASN A 617 -33.67 34.20 -13.09
C ASN A 617 -33.26 35.42 -12.25
N LEU A 618 -32.38 36.31 -12.75
CA LEU A 618 -31.89 37.46 -11.98
C LEU A 618 -32.99 38.43 -11.54
N GLU A 619 -34.06 38.63 -12.33
CA GLU A 619 -35.19 39.48 -11.94
C GLU A 619 -36.00 38.86 -10.80
N TYR A 620 -36.15 37.52 -10.80
CA TYR A 620 -36.77 36.79 -9.71
C TYR A 620 -35.91 36.85 -8.43
N LEU A 621 -34.60 36.64 -8.57
CA LEU A 621 -33.65 36.75 -7.46
C LEU A 621 -33.66 38.16 -6.84
N LYS A 622 -33.71 39.21 -7.66
CA LYS A 622 -33.86 40.60 -7.22
C LYS A 622 -35.11 40.79 -6.35
N ASN A 623 -36.26 40.24 -6.76
CA ASN A 623 -37.50 40.34 -5.99
C ASN A 623 -37.41 39.56 -4.68
N VAL A 624 -36.82 38.36 -4.69
CA VAL A 624 -36.59 37.54 -3.49
C VAL A 624 -35.62 38.21 -2.52
N LEU A 625 -34.54 38.82 -3.02
CA LEU A 625 -33.56 39.56 -2.19
C LEU A 625 -34.17 40.83 -1.60
N LEU A 626 -34.95 41.59 -2.38
CA LEU A 626 -35.70 42.74 -1.87
C LEU A 626 -36.65 42.30 -0.74
N GLN A 627 -37.40 41.21 -0.95
CA GLN A 627 -38.29 40.66 0.07
C GLN A 627 -37.51 40.18 1.31
N PHE A 628 -36.34 39.57 1.13
CA PHE A 628 -35.46 39.13 2.23
C PHE A 628 -34.87 40.30 3.04
N ILE A 629 -34.61 41.45 2.42
CA ILE A 629 -34.08 42.65 3.09
C ILE A 629 -35.18 43.38 3.88
N PHE A 630 -36.40 43.45 3.33
CA PHE A 630 -37.51 44.19 3.97
C PHE A 630 -38.32 43.36 4.99
N LEU A 631 -38.17 42.03 5.01
CA LEU A 631 -38.78 41.16 6.02
C LEU A 631 -38.03 41.26 7.36
N LYS A 632 -38.79 41.31 8.46
CA LYS A 632 -38.23 41.24 9.82
C LYS A 632 -37.65 39.83 10.09
N SER A 633 -36.65 39.75 10.96
CA SER A 633 -36.04 38.48 11.38
C SER A 633 -37.10 37.52 11.93
N GLY A 634 -37.11 36.27 11.45
CA GLY A 634 -38.18 35.31 11.73
C GLY A 634 -38.30 34.20 10.68
N SER A 635 -39.27 33.31 10.87
CA SER A 635 -39.47 32.10 10.05
C SER A 635 -39.71 32.40 8.55
N GLU A 636 -40.27 33.56 8.23
CA GLU A 636 -40.50 34.00 6.85
C GLU A 636 -39.20 34.33 6.12
N ARG A 637 -38.25 34.95 6.81
CA ARG A 637 -36.92 35.27 6.28
C ARG A 637 -36.09 34.00 6.08
N GLN A 638 -36.23 33.03 6.97
CA GLN A 638 -35.60 31.70 6.83
C GLN A 638 -36.15 30.90 5.64
N ARG A 639 -37.44 31.02 5.32
CA ARG A 639 -38.06 30.34 4.17
C ARG A 639 -37.50 30.81 2.82
N LEU A 640 -36.94 32.01 2.75
CA LEU A 640 -36.32 32.53 1.53
C LEU A 640 -34.85 32.08 1.37
N LEU A 641 -34.20 31.59 2.43
CA LEU A 641 -32.80 31.16 2.38
C LEU A 641 -32.52 30.04 1.37
N PRO A 642 -33.32 28.97 1.25
CA PRO A 642 -33.07 27.93 0.26
C PRO A 642 -33.12 28.46 -1.18
N VAL A 643 -33.98 29.45 -1.44
CA VAL A 643 -34.11 30.08 -2.77
C VAL A 643 -32.90 30.97 -3.06
N ILE A 644 -32.43 31.72 -2.08
CA ILE A 644 -31.24 32.56 -2.21
C ILE A 644 -29.98 31.67 -2.35
N ASP A 645 -29.87 30.60 -1.57
CA ASP A 645 -28.78 29.62 -1.60
C ASP A 645 -28.68 28.92 -2.95
N THR A 646 -29.79 28.47 -3.51
CA THR A 646 -29.82 27.79 -4.83
C THR A 646 -29.56 28.73 -6.00
N MET A 647 -29.96 30.00 -5.91
CA MET A 647 -29.77 30.97 -6.99
C MET A 647 -28.38 31.61 -6.98
N LEU A 648 -27.81 31.86 -5.79
CA LEU A 648 -26.48 32.48 -5.62
C LEU A 648 -25.35 31.47 -5.37
N GLN A 649 -25.67 30.20 -5.14
CA GLN A 649 -24.69 29.15 -4.83
C GLN A 649 -23.72 29.59 -3.72
N LEU A 650 -24.30 29.87 -2.55
CA LEU A 650 -23.56 30.38 -1.42
C LEU A 650 -22.56 29.33 -0.90
N SER A 651 -21.41 29.78 -0.43
CA SER A 651 -20.50 28.91 0.31
C SER A 651 -21.15 28.48 1.63
N PRO A 652 -20.72 27.36 2.23
CA PRO A 652 -21.22 26.94 3.55
C PRO A 652 -21.06 28.05 4.62
N GLU A 653 -20.00 28.84 4.54
CA GLU A 653 -19.73 29.98 5.43
C GLU A 653 -20.70 31.14 5.18
N GLU A 654 -20.97 31.47 3.91
CA GLU A 654 -21.91 32.53 3.51
C GLU A 654 -23.35 32.16 3.89
N LYS A 655 -23.72 30.90 3.67
CA LYS A 655 -25.00 30.34 4.10
C LYS A 655 -25.16 30.39 5.63
N GLY A 656 -24.11 30.05 6.37
CA GLY A 656 -24.09 30.16 7.83
C GLY A 656 -24.34 31.59 8.31
N LYS A 657 -23.70 32.59 7.68
CA LYS A 657 -23.92 34.01 7.98
C LYS A 657 -25.36 34.45 7.68
N LEU A 658 -25.93 34.04 6.54
CA LEU A 658 -27.31 34.37 6.18
C LEU A 658 -28.34 33.72 7.12
N VAL A 659 -28.07 32.50 7.60
CA VAL A 659 -28.90 31.80 8.60
C VAL A 659 -28.91 32.55 9.93
N ALA A 660 -27.74 33.00 10.41
CA ALA A 660 -27.63 33.80 11.64
C ALA A 660 -28.42 35.13 11.53
N ILE A 661 -28.29 35.83 10.40
CA ILE A 661 -29.04 37.06 10.11
C ILE A 661 -30.56 36.80 10.04
N ALA A 662 -30.99 35.67 9.48
CA ALA A 662 -32.39 35.30 9.39
C ALA A 662 -33.01 34.87 10.73
N GLN A 663 -32.20 34.34 11.65
CA GLN A 663 -32.57 33.97 13.02
C GLN A 663 -32.63 35.17 13.96
N GLY A 664 -31.94 36.28 13.64
CA GLY A 664 -31.94 37.48 14.46
C GLY A 664 -30.92 37.47 15.60
N ASP A 665 -29.89 36.61 15.51
CA ASP A 665 -28.75 36.59 16.42
C ASP A 665 -27.83 37.80 16.14
N GLU A 666 -28.29 39.00 16.50
CA GLU A 666 -27.55 40.26 16.38
C GLU A 666 -26.72 40.61 17.64
N GLU A 667 -26.36 39.65 18.50
CA GLU A 667 -25.53 39.93 19.69
C GLU A 667 -24.03 39.64 19.54
N THR A 668 -23.55 39.26 18.35
CA THR A 668 -22.10 39.08 18.12
C THR A 668 -21.51 39.93 16.99
N MET A 669 -22.28 40.86 16.41
CA MET A 669 -21.80 41.76 15.34
C MET A 669 -21.16 43.07 15.84
N SER A 670 -20.83 43.19 17.13
CA SER A 670 -20.07 44.34 17.65
C SER A 670 -18.57 44.30 17.32
N GLN A 671 -18.07 43.21 16.72
CA GLN A 671 -16.72 43.16 16.15
C GLN A 671 -16.78 42.63 14.71
N ALA A 672 -17.15 43.50 13.78
CA ALA A 672 -16.83 43.28 12.38
C ALA A 672 -15.29 43.20 12.24
N PRO A 673 -14.71 42.11 11.70
CA PRO A 673 -13.34 42.15 11.22
C PRO A 673 -13.35 43.07 10.00
N GLY A 674 -12.93 44.31 10.21
CA GLY A 674 -12.78 45.29 9.15
C GLY A 674 -11.78 44.81 8.09
N TRP A 675 -11.82 45.49 6.94
CA TRP A 675 -10.98 45.33 5.74
C TRP A 675 -9.48 45.03 5.98
N ALA A 676 -8.95 45.25 7.19
CA ALA A 676 -7.61 44.87 7.62
C ALA A 676 -7.32 43.35 7.58
N SER A 677 -8.31 42.46 7.68
CA SER A 677 -8.06 41.00 7.67
C SER A 677 -7.60 40.47 6.31
N TYR A 678 -7.94 41.13 5.21
CA TYR A 678 -7.50 40.73 3.86
C TYR A 678 -6.05 41.13 3.57
N LEU A 679 -5.50 42.12 4.30
CA LEU A 679 -4.13 42.61 4.10
C LEU A 679 -3.06 41.68 4.68
N HIS A 680 -3.40 40.77 5.60
CA HIS A 680 -2.43 39.83 6.18
C HIS A 680 -1.98 38.72 5.22
N SER A 681 -2.64 38.54 4.08
CA SER A 681 -2.26 37.55 3.08
C SER A 681 -1.16 38.03 2.11
N TRP A 682 -0.75 39.30 2.18
CA TRP A 682 0.26 39.89 1.29
C TRP A 682 1.60 40.18 2.00
N SER A 683 1.70 40.04 3.31
CA SER A 683 2.96 40.22 4.05
C SER A 683 3.63 38.89 4.36
N GLY A 684 4.20 38.25 3.34
CA GLY A 684 5.24 37.25 3.54
C GLY A 684 6.54 37.93 3.97
N LEU A 685 6.69 38.24 5.25
CA LEU A 685 7.96 38.69 5.84
C LEU A 685 7.95 38.55 7.39
N ARG A 686 8.15 37.31 7.86
CA ARG A 686 9.16 36.97 8.88
C ARG A 686 9.29 35.47 9.07
#